data_AF-A0AAW9QW41-F1
#
_entry.id   AF-A0AAW9QW41-F1
#
_cell.length_a   1.000
_cell.length_b   1.000
_cell.length_c   1.000
_cell.angle_alpha   90.00
_cell.angle_beta   90.00
_cell.angle_gamma   90.00
#
_symmetry.space_group_name_H-M   'P 1'
#
loop_
_entity.id
_entity.type
_entity.pdbx_description
1 polymer ?
#
loop_
_entity_poly.entity_id
_entity_poly.type
_entity_poly.pdbx_seq_one_letter_code
_entity_poly.pdbx_strand_id
1 'polypeptide(L)'
;MSLLRILPPAVALLILSLLAAPAGAATLTWPGPAPCAGVLQACVDHASDGDQILIATNTPITTGAGVVDKRLTLRAADGFRPVFRNTIVAAYNNSGFNGAVGLHLHKLHFDSSHVSVSYSGTGTASFEARELQMTATPGKAGIAVTASGGSVTATLYDNRISGGPTPIWSGLLALHATNGATLDVEAFYNRITREPRGDGTGAGIFVNYAGTGTTGTVKLHGNTVRGDFATAGILVAEGAPESPGLTSSFSTRLYNNVVIGVDRQWSHGIRLGVTNGQLDAQLLNNTVTRHYYAVAGGLWSSGATSGTINGSLHNNLLVGQQALSMESAVVAGMTNSHNLVNGGVAGMTMGTGTITAPARLISRIDARPAPDSPAIDAGDNTSLGFGVIFNALPNADADGLGRYKKKTPATAGSAKVDIGAYEYGDFSFSHITSSANTGSGSYITALNHPAIQNQSNANLFVTPRFTGVAAGQPVGSWEFSGVWSLYNKSSLIPMPLGAGYHVFAAGAGGGASRHVTTAGSVTGAYSQLPLADNPDLIVLAMQNYNTGAVSNPHQTGVLYFAFGGPGTWLVGNMDSAQNMPIGVGFSIYAQLPSPNVFRVTATEGNHSGSILRLDHPLLDGNPCAQPVVTRMLIPSDGSNFDLEYRADLGYWRIFDYNGMASGTQFNVLVNPAQAETCGGEIFSDGFE
;
A
#
# COMPACT_ATOMS: atom_id res chain seq x y z
N MET A 1 35.55 4.65 82.91
CA MET A 1 34.25 4.90 82.23
C MET A 1 34.60 5.21 80.78
N SER A 2 34.89 4.20 79.95
CA SER A 2 33.95 3.33 79.21
C SER A 2 33.18 4.12 78.17
N LEU A 3 33.17 3.82 76.86
CA LEU A 3 33.81 2.77 76.05
C LEU A 3 33.58 3.13 74.55
N LEU A 4 34.18 2.34 73.63
CA LEU A 4 34.21 2.38 72.15
C LEU A 4 35.23 3.37 71.53
N ARG A 5 36.38 3.02 70.94
CA ARG A 5 36.92 1.81 70.24
C ARG A 5 36.00 1.33 69.09
N ILE A 6 36.38 1.06 67.84
CA ILE A 6 37.62 0.76 67.06
C ILE A 6 37.11 0.57 65.59
N LEU A 7 37.67 1.16 64.50
CA LEU A 7 38.46 0.55 63.37
C LEU A 7 38.40 1.50 62.11
N PRO A 8 39.38 1.41 61.17
CA PRO A 8 39.63 2.30 60.02
C PRO A 8 38.87 1.87 58.72
N PRO A 9 38.90 2.68 57.64
CA PRO A 9 38.05 2.45 56.47
C PRO A 9 38.58 1.31 55.59
N ALA A 10 37.71 0.36 55.27
CA ALA A 10 37.92 -0.58 54.17
C ALA A 10 37.78 0.18 52.85
N VAL A 11 38.85 0.17 52.05
CA VAL A 11 38.84 0.60 50.65
C VAL A 11 37.95 -0.38 49.88
N ALA A 12 36.70 0.00 49.63
CA ALA A 12 35.84 -0.66 48.66
C ALA A 12 36.23 -0.15 47.28
N LEU A 13 37.06 -0.92 46.58
CA LEU A 13 37.36 -0.73 45.17
C LEU A 13 36.07 -1.01 44.38
N LEU A 14 35.31 0.04 44.07
CA LEU A 14 34.14 -0.03 43.20
C LEU A 14 34.63 -0.31 41.77
N ILE A 15 34.62 -1.57 41.38
CA ILE A 15 34.83 -1.97 39.98
C ILE A 15 33.62 -1.45 39.20
N LEU A 16 33.78 -0.29 38.58
CA LEU A 16 32.86 0.23 37.60
C LEU A 16 32.99 -0.66 36.35
N SER A 17 32.23 -1.76 36.31
CA SER A 17 32.03 -2.52 35.08
C SER A 17 31.36 -1.58 34.08
N LEU A 18 32.15 -1.02 33.16
CA LEU A 18 31.64 -0.43 31.92
C LEU A 18 30.90 -1.55 31.18
N LEU A 19 29.60 -1.64 31.39
CA LEU A 19 28.69 -2.27 30.45
C LEU A 19 28.79 -1.44 29.18
N ALA A 20 29.54 -1.92 28.20
CA ALA A 20 29.48 -1.41 26.84
C ALA A 20 28.01 -1.52 26.41
N ALA A 21 27.35 -0.37 26.25
CA ALA A 21 26.09 -0.33 25.52
C ALA A 21 26.35 -0.96 24.14
N PRO A 22 25.42 -1.78 23.61
CA PRO A 22 25.57 -2.28 22.25
C PRO A 22 25.77 -1.07 21.34
N ALA A 23 26.86 -1.06 20.58
CA ALA A 23 27.08 -0.04 19.57
C ALA A 23 25.85 -0.04 18.66
N GLY A 24 25.15 1.10 18.56
CA GLY A 24 24.02 1.23 17.67
C GLY A 24 24.46 1.02 16.23
N ALA A 25 23.60 0.42 15.41
CA ALA A 25 23.80 0.30 13.98
C ALA A 25 24.19 1.65 13.36
N ALA A 26 25.29 1.67 12.60
CA ALA A 26 25.79 2.88 11.97
C ALA A 26 25.03 3.20 10.69
N THR A 27 24.91 4.49 10.38
CA THR A 27 24.47 4.96 9.05
C THR A 27 25.68 5.40 8.25
N LEU A 28 26.01 4.65 7.22
CA LEU A 28 27.04 4.94 6.24
C LEU A 28 26.42 5.61 5.02
N THR A 29 27.22 6.33 4.24
CA THR A 29 26.79 6.91 2.95
C THR A 29 27.73 6.42 1.86
N TRP A 30 27.17 6.00 0.73
CA TRP A 30 27.93 5.61 -0.46
C TRP A 30 27.41 6.33 -1.71
N PRO A 31 28.26 6.98 -2.51
CA PRO A 31 29.67 7.28 -2.23
C PRO A 31 29.85 8.19 -1.00
N GLY A 32 30.87 7.94 -0.19
CA GLY A 32 31.15 8.70 1.03
C GLY A 32 32.62 8.62 1.44
N PRO A 33 32.96 8.98 2.70
CA PRO A 33 34.33 8.85 3.21
C PRO A 33 34.86 7.41 3.15
N ALA A 34 36.18 7.24 3.04
CA ALA A 34 36.80 5.92 3.06
C ALA A 34 36.36 5.14 4.33
N PRO A 35 36.00 3.84 4.20
CA PRO A 35 36.18 2.98 3.02
C PRO A 35 35.03 2.97 2.00
N CYS A 36 33.98 3.77 2.20
CA CYS A 36 32.83 3.89 1.29
C CYS A 36 33.07 4.86 0.11
N ALA A 37 34.32 5.17 -0.24
CA ALA A 37 34.67 6.11 -1.31
C ALA A 37 34.74 5.46 -2.71
N GLY A 38 34.87 4.13 -2.77
CA GLY A 38 35.04 3.37 -4.02
C GLY A 38 33.74 2.78 -4.54
N VAL A 39 33.75 1.47 -4.80
CA VAL A 39 32.55 0.72 -5.24
C VAL A 39 31.62 0.41 -4.06
N LEU A 40 30.33 0.19 -4.34
CA LEU A 40 29.33 -0.12 -3.31
C LEU A 40 29.73 -1.35 -2.48
N GLN A 41 30.27 -2.38 -3.13
CA GLN A 41 30.72 -3.59 -2.45
C GLN A 41 31.74 -3.30 -1.34
N ALA A 42 32.66 -2.36 -1.52
CA ALA A 42 33.64 -2.03 -0.49
C ALA A 42 32.98 -1.41 0.76
N CYS A 43 31.91 -0.63 0.57
CA CYS A 43 31.11 -0.10 1.68
C CYS A 43 30.29 -1.22 2.35
N VAL A 44 29.72 -2.13 1.55
CA VAL A 44 29.02 -3.32 2.04
C VAL A 44 29.95 -4.21 2.87
N ASP A 45 31.17 -4.46 2.40
CA ASP A 45 32.16 -5.29 3.10
C ASP A 45 32.57 -4.67 4.44
N HIS A 46 32.71 -3.33 4.49
CA HIS A 46 33.03 -2.59 5.70
C HIS A 46 31.90 -2.54 6.73
N ALA A 47 30.65 -2.46 6.25
CA ALA A 47 29.48 -2.34 7.12
C ALA A 47 29.37 -3.52 8.10
N SER A 48 29.07 -3.20 9.35
CA SER A 48 28.84 -4.15 10.43
C SER A 48 27.42 -4.70 10.39
N ASP A 49 27.17 -5.77 11.16
CA ASP A 49 25.83 -6.35 11.28
C ASP A 49 24.82 -5.32 11.82
N GLY A 50 23.73 -5.13 11.07
CA GLY A 50 22.65 -4.19 11.38
C GLY A 50 22.83 -2.79 10.80
N ASP A 51 23.99 -2.46 10.21
CA ASP A 51 24.24 -1.14 9.64
C ASP A 51 23.29 -0.79 8.47
N GLN A 52 23.20 0.51 8.18
CA GLN A 52 22.49 1.05 7.02
C GLN A 52 23.47 1.79 6.10
N ILE A 53 23.33 1.59 4.78
CA ILE A 53 24.03 2.35 3.76
C ILE A 53 23.01 3.21 2.99
N LEU A 54 23.18 4.53 3.07
CA LEU A 54 22.49 5.51 2.25
C LEU A 54 23.19 5.64 0.90
N ILE A 55 22.50 5.29 -0.18
CA ILE A 55 23.03 5.35 -1.54
C ILE A 55 22.74 6.73 -2.12
N ALA A 56 23.76 7.58 -2.15
CA ALA A 56 23.73 8.99 -2.55
C ALA A 56 24.31 9.20 -3.95
N THR A 57 23.81 8.48 -4.94
CA THR A 57 24.21 8.65 -6.34
C THR A 57 23.04 8.43 -7.29
N ASN A 58 23.03 9.22 -8.38
CA ASN A 58 22.15 9.03 -9.53
C ASN A 58 22.90 8.40 -10.72
N THR A 59 24.20 8.11 -10.55
CA THR A 59 25.00 7.40 -11.56
C THR A 59 24.60 5.93 -11.55
N PRO A 60 24.36 5.29 -12.71
CA PRO A 60 24.03 3.87 -12.77
C PRO A 60 25.10 3.00 -12.09
N ILE A 61 24.63 2.10 -11.24
CA ILE A 61 25.45 1.14 -10.48
C ILE A 61 25.50 -0.15 -11.28
N THR A 62 26.65 -0.45 -11.89
CA THR A 62 26.83 -1.64 -12.74
C THR A 62 27.52 -2.80 -12.01
N THR A 63 28.15 -2.52 -10.86
CA THR A 63 28.73 -3.54 -9.98
C THR A 63 27.68 -3.98 -8.97
N GLY A 64 27.48 -5.30 -8.84
CA GLY A 64 26.49 -5.85 -7.92
C GLY A 64 26.88 -5.63 -6.45
N ALA A 65 25.97 -6.00 -5.55
CA ALA A 65 26.20 -5.98 -4.11
C ALA A 65 25.82 -7.33 -3.48
N GLY A 66 26.78 -7.99 -2.84
CA GLY A 66 26.59 -9.22 -2.09
C GLY A 66 26.70 -8.98 -0.59
N VAL A 67 25.63 -9.28 0.15
CA VAL A 67 25.60 -9.24 1.62
C VAL A 67 25.74 -10.67 2.13
N VAL A 68 26.80 -10.94 2.89
CA VAL A 68 27.15 -12.28 3.34
C VAL A 68 27.27 -12.31 4.85
N ASP A 69 26.60 -13.28 5.48
CA ASP A 69 26.73 -13.59 6.91
C ASP A 69 26.44 -12.41 7.86
N LYS A 70 25.54 -11.50 7.47
CA LYS A 70 25.12 -10.34 8.28
C LYS A 70 23.77 -9.78 7.85
N ARG A 71 23.25 -8.85 8.66
CA ARG A 71 22.09 -8.01 8.37
C ARG A 71 22.56 -6.65 7.85
N LEU A 72 21.94 -6.16 6.78
CA LEU A 72 22.27 -4.86 6.22
C LEU A 72 21.05 -4.18 5.58
N THR A 73 20.96 -2.86 5.74
CA THR A 73 19.98 -2.03 5.03
C THR A 73 20.65 -1.25 3.90
N LEU A 74 20.13 -1.34 2.68
CA LEU A 74 20.49 -0.49 1.56
C LEU A 74 19.29 0.40 1.19
N ARG A 75 19.44 1.71 1.31
CA ARG A 75 18.36 2.68 1.10
C ARG A 75 18.83 3.82 0.21
N ALA A 76 17.98 4.31 -0.68
CA ALA A 76 18.27 5.56 -1.39
C ALA A 76 18.44 6.72 -0.40
N ALA A 77 19.53 7.48 -0.54
CA ALA A 77 19.67 8.74 0.19
C ALA A 77 18.59 9.74 -0.27
N ASP A 78 18.17 10.62 0.64
CA ASP A 78 17.16 11.64 0.33
C ASP A 78 17.59 12.49 -0.88
N GLY A 79 16.69 12.67 -1.85
CA GLY A 79 16.96 13.40 -3.10
C GLY A 79 17.67 12.59 -4.20
N PHE A 80 18.08 11.34 -3.93
CA PHE A 80 18.71 10.46 -4.90
C PHE A 80 17.77 9.35 -5.38
N ARG A 81 17.99 8.91 -6.62
CA ARG A 81 17.31 7.80 -7.28
C ARG A 81 18.34 6.81 -7.82
N PRO A 82 18.93 5.97 -6.96
CA PRO A 82 19.97 5.03 -7.38
C PRO A 82 19.39 3.94 -8.28
N VAL A 83 20.08 3.69 -9.40
CA VAL A 83 19.70 2.68 -10.39
C VAL A 83 20.76 1.60 -10.48
N PHE A 84 20.43 0.37 -10.10
CA PHE A 84 21.22 -0.82 -10.41
C PHE A 84 20.94 -1.25 -11.85
N ARG A 85 21.98 -1.39 -12.67
CA ARG A 85 21.82 -1.72 -14.09
C ARG A 85 22.63 -2.95 -14.47
N ASN A 86 21.97 -3.91 -15.14
CA ASN A 86 22.60 -5.14 -15.63
C ASN A 86 23.39 -5.90 -14.56
N THR A 87 22.85 -5.94 -13.34
CA THR A 87 23.56 -6.43 -12.16
C THR A 87 22.63 -7.09 -11.13
N ILE A 88 23.19 -7.58 -10.03
CA ILE A 88 22.48 -8.29 -8.96
C ILE A 88 22.73 -7.65 -7.60
N VAL A 89 21.70 -7.60 -6.77
CA VAL A 89 21.83 -7.41 -5.32
C VAL A 89 21.42 -8.71 -4.65
N ALA A 90 22.30 -9.30 -3.84
CA ALA A 90 22.08 -10.60 -3.25
C ALA A 90 22.41 -10.65 -1.77
N ALA A 91 21.73 -11.54 -1.05
CA ALA A 91 22.09 -11.90 0.31
C ALA A 91 22.08 -13.41 0.50
N TYR A 92 23.12 -13.94 1.16
CA TYR A 92 23.24 -15.36 1.43
C TYR A 92 24.11 -15.64 2.66
N ASN A 93 24.05 -16.88 3.15
CA ASN A 93 24.93 -17.36 4.21
C ASN A 93 25.97 -18.34 3.67
N ASN A 94 27.16 -18.34 4.26
CA ASN A 94 28.16 -19.38 4.03
C ASN A 94 27.82 -20.64 4.84
N SER A 95 28.37 -21.77 4.41
CA SER A 95 28.26 -23.04 5.13
C SER A 95 28.87 -22.91 6.54
N GLY A 96 28.10 -23.26 7.57
CA GLY A 96 28.53 -23.20 8.97
C GLY A 96 28.26 -21.87 9.66
N PHE A 97 27.74 -20.87 8.96
CA PHE A 97 27.20 -19.67 9.60
C PHE A 97 25.89 -19.98 10.32
N ASN A 98 25.85 -19.71 11.63
CA ASN A 98 24.70 -19.95 12.50
C ASN A 98 24.06 -18.64 13.02
N GLY A 99 24.55 -17.48 12.57
CA GLY A 99 24.00 -16.17 12.96
C GLY A 99 22.77 -15.79 12.12
N ALA A 100 22.19 -14.62 12.43
CA ALA A 100 21.09 -14.08 11.64
C ALA A 100 21.62 -13.40 10.36
N VAL A 101 20.94 -13.62 9.23
CA VAL A 101 21.22 -12.92 7.96
C VAL A 101 20.03 -12.04 7.60
N GLY A 102 20.28 -10.89 6.99
CA GLY A 102 19.19 -10.08 6.48
C GLY A 102 19.58 -9.03 5.46
N LEU A 103 18.62 -8.69 4.61
CA LEU A 103 18.77 -7.64 3.60
C LEU A 103 17.50 -6.83 3.54
N HIS A 104 17.63 -5.53 3.78
CA HIS A 104 16.53 -4.58 3.73
C HIS A 104 16.80 -3.58 2.60
N LEU A 105 15.92 -3.52 1.61
CA LEU A 105 16.05 -2.66 0.43
C LEU A 105 14.92 -1.64 0.40
N HIS A 106 15.25 -0.35 0.28
CA HIS A 106 14.25 0.73 0.29
C HIS A 106 14.48 1.75 -0.82
N LYS A 107 13.43 2.01 -1.63
CA LYS A 107 13.41 3.08 -2.65
C LYS A 107 14.51 2.98 -3.71
N LEU A 108 14.91 1.77 -4.09
CA LEU A 108 15.95 1.52 -5.10
C LEU A 108 15.35 1.17 -6.46
N HIS A 109 16.04 1.53 -7.53
CA HIS A 109 15.62 1.23 -8.90
C HIS A 109 16.54 0.17 -9.51
N PHE A 110 15.97 -0.71 -10.34
CA PHE A 110 16.66 -1.81 -11.00
C PHE A 110 16.26 -1.85 -12.47
N ASP A 111 17.25 -1.87 -13.35
CA ASP A 111 17.12 -1.87 -14.80
C ASP A 111 17.85 -3.08 -15.36
N SER A 112 17.11 -4.04 -15.92
CA SER A 112 17.63 -5.33 -16.37
C SER A 112 18.41 -6.06 -15.27
N SER A 113 17.90 -5.98 -14.04
CA SER A 113 18.56 -6.44 -12.82
C SER A 113 17.65 -7.34 -11.98
N HIS A 114 18.19 -8.02 -10.98
CA HIS A 114 17.39 -8.83 -10.06
C HIS A 114 17.93 -8.80 -8.63
N VAL A 115 17.04 -9.13 -7.69
CA VAL A 115 17.33 -9.32 -6.27
C VAL A 115 17.19 -10.81 -5.94
N SER A 116 18.20 -11.39 -5.30
CA SER A 116 18.17 -12.79 -4.91
C SER A 116 18.63 -12.96 -3.47
N VAL A 117 17.75 -13.48 -2.63
CA VAL A 117 18.07 -13.82 -1.24
C VAL A 117 17.89 -15.31 -1.01
N SER A 118 18.91 -15.94 -0.45
CA SER A 118 18.92 -17.36 -0.15
C SER A 118 19.43 -17.62 1.26
N TYR A 119 18.82 -18.57 1.94
CA TYR A 119 19.25 -18.99 3.27
C TYR A 119 19.20 -20.50 3.40
N SER A 120 20.28 -21.08 3.91
CA SER A 120 20.44 -22.53 4.09
C SER A 120 20.97 -22.91 5.47
N GLY A 121 21.06 -21.95 6.40
CA GLY A 121 21.52 -22.17 7.77
C GLY A 121 20.44 -22.79 8.67
N THR A 122 20.75 -23.01 9.94
CA THR A 122 19.80 -23.56 10.93
C THR A 122 19.10 -22.49 11.77
N GLY A 123 19.61 -21.25 11.77
CA GLY A 123 19.04 -20.10 12.48
C GLY A 123 17.93 -19.39 11.72
N THR A 124 17.84 -18.07 11.91
CA THR A 124 16.81 -17.22 11.30
C THR A 124 17.38 -16.25 10.26
N ALA A 125 16.60 -15.90 9.24
CA ALA A 125 16.91 -14.82 8.30
C ALA A 125 15.71 -13.91 8.09
N SER A 126 15.95 -12.62 7.85
CA SER A 126 14.92 -11.61 7.60
C SER A 126 15.22 -10.79 6.34
N PHE A 127 14.28 -10.75 5.41
CA PHE A 127 14.42 -10.01 4.16
C PHE A 127 13.32 -8.97 3.99
N GLU A 128 13.68 -7.79 3.49
CA GLU A 128 12.72 -6.72 3.25
C GLU A 128 13.02 -6.06 1.92
N ALA A 129 11.99 -5.89 1.09
CA ALA A 129 12.06 -5.11 -0.13
C ALA A 129 10.85 -4.18 -0.16
N ARG A 130 11.07 -2.87 -0.09
CA ARG A 130 10.00 -1.88 -0.17
C ARG A 130 10.24 -0.83 -1.21
N GLU A 131 9.16 -0.49 -1.91
CA GLU A 131 9.10 0.63 -2.86
C GLU A 131 10.18 0.51 -3.94
N LEU A 132 10.52 -0.73 -4.33
CA LEU A 132 11.45 -0.97 -5.41
C LEU A 132 10.78 -0.75 -6.76
N GLN A 133 11.51 -0.16 -7.70
CA GLN A 133 11.08 -0.09 -9.10
C GLN A 133 12.01 -0.95 -9.95
N MET A 134 11.48 -1.96 -10.62
CA MET A 134 12.29 -3.00 -11.25
C MET A 134 11.80 -3.35 -12.65
N THR A 135 12.73 -3.35 -13.60
CA THR A 135 12.69 -4.18 -14.80
C THR A 135 13.63 -5.34 -14.58
N ALA A 136 13.07 -6.54 -14.47
CA ALA A 136 13.81 -7.76 -14.20
C ALA A 136 14.74 -8.09 -15.37
N THR A 137 15.90 -8.68 -15.05
CA THR A 137 16.74 -9.31 -16.07
C THR A 137 15.91 -10.33 -16.87
N PRO A 138 15.94 -10.31 -18.22
CA PRO A 138 15.17 -11.25 -19.03
C PRO A 138 15.36 -12.71 -18.61
N GLY A 139 14.26 -13.45 -18.45
CA GLY A 139 14.27 -14.85 -18.05
C GLY A 139 14.62 -15.12 -16.58
N LYS A 140 14.77 -14.08 -15.74
CA LYS A 140 14.98 -14.22 -14.29
C LYS A 140 13.76 -13.74 -13.52
N ALA A 141 13.71 -14.12 -12.23
CA ALA A 141 12.85 -13.44 -11.27
C ALA A 141 13.34 -12.00 -11.10
N GLY A 142 12.42 -11.08 -10.82
CA GLY A 142 12.78 -9.75 -10.32
C GLY A 142 13.26 -9.84 -8.87
N ILE A 143 12.45 -10.46 -8.01
CA ILE A 143 12.80 -10.73 -6.61
C ILE A 143 12.62 -12.23 -6.34
N ALA A 144 13.66 -12.88 -5.82
CA ALA A 144 13.61 -14.27 -5.39
C ALA A 144 14.00 -14.41 -3.91
N VAL A 145 13.12 -15.03 -3.12
CA VAL A 145 13.35 -15.40 -1.72
C VAL A 145 13.36 -16.91 -1.61
N THR A 146 14.49 -17.48 -1.17
CA THR A 146 14.64 -18.94 -1.05
C THR A 146 15.06 -19.34 0.36
N ALA A 147 14.22 -20.11 1.03
CA ALA A 147 14.54 -20.83 2.26
C ALA A 147 14.87 -22.29 1.93
N SER A 148 16.07 -22.74 2.28
CA SER A 148 16.54 -24.12 2.10
C SER A 148 17.07 -24.75 3.40
N GLY A 149 17.00 -24.00 4.49
CA GLY A 149 17.18 -24.43 5.87
C GLY A 149 16.65 -23.36 6.83
N GLY A 150 16.48 -23.72 8.10
CA GLY A 150 16.12 -22.78 9.17
C GLY A 150 14.77 -22.07 8.95
N SER A 151 14.63 -20.85 9.48
CA SER A 151 13.41 -20.04 9.37
C SER A 151 13.70 -18.70 8.70
N VAL A 152 12.96 -18.39 7.63
CA VAL A 152 13.09 -17.16 6.87
C VAL A 152 11.81 -16.36 6.98
N THR A 153 11.90 -15.08 7.33
CA THR A 153 10.82 -14.12 7.20
C THR A 153 11.10 -13.14 6.07
N ALA A 154 10.07 -12.75 5.31
CA ALA A 154 10.21 -11.75 4.28
C ALA A 154 9.02 -10.78 4.22
N THR A 155 9.30 -9.48 4.05
CA THR A 155 8.29 -8.46 3.77
C THR A 155 8.57 -7.78 2.44
N LEU A 156 7.60 -7.83 1.53
CA LEU A 156 7.70 -7.30 0.17
C LEU A 156 6.55 -6.30 -0.04
N TYR A 157 6.85 -5.01 -0.03
CA TYR A 157 5.83 -3.96 0.08
C TYR A 157 5.93 -2.90 -1.03
N ASP A 158 4.84 -2.64 -1.75
CA ASP A 158 4.75 -1.64 -2.83
C ASP A 158 5.89 -1.71 -3.88
N ASN A 159 6.35 -2.92 -4.21
CA ASN A 159 7.33 -3.10 -5.28
C ASN A 159 6.63 -3.10 -6.64
N ARG A 160 7.20 -2.39 -7.62
CA ARG A 160 6.79 -2.42 -9.03
C ARG A 160 7.79 -3.25 -9.80
N ILE A 161 7.37 -4.42 -10.23
CA ILE A 161 8.23 -5.42 -10.89
C ILE A 161 7.68 -5.69 -12.29
N SER A 162 8.50 -5.46 -13.30
CA SER A 162 8.21 -5.79 -14.68
C SER A 162 9.19 -6.83 -15.23
N GLY A 163 8.77 -7.62 -16.21
CA GLY A 163 9.66 -8.55 -16.93
C GLY A 163 8.94 -9.77 -17.52
N GLY A 164 9.72 -10.81 -17.84
CA GLY A 164 9.22 -12.07 -18.39
C GLY A 164 10.01 -13.27 -17.84
N PRO A 165 9.53 -13.96 -16.80
CA PRO A 165 10.27 -15.02 -16.14
C PRO A 165 10.19 -16.33 -16.95
N THR A 166 11.29 -17.07 -16.95
CA THR A 166 11.43 -18.39 -17.57
C THR A 166 12.26 -19.29 -16.65
N PRO A 167 12.01 -20.60 -16.57
CA PRO A 167 11.00 -21.41 -17.29
C PRO A 167 9.62 -21.41 -16.60
N ILE A 168 8.69 -22.30 -16.99
CA ILE A 168 7.31 -22.40 -16.45
C ILE A 168 7.21 -22.43 -14.92
N TRP A 169 8.20 -22.97 -14.23
CA TRP A 169 8.29 -23.04 -12.75
C TRP A 169 9.13 -21.89 -12.19
N SER A 170 8.80 -20.68 -12.62
CA SER A 170 9.43 -19.44 -12.12
C SER A 170 8.39 -18.34 -11.97
N GLY A 171 8.71 -17.32 -11.17
CA GLY A 171 7.90 -16.12 -10.99
C GLY A 171 8.73 -14.85 -11.13
N LEU A 172 8.12 -13.72 -11.49
CA LEU A 172 8.78 -12.41 -11.34
C LEU A 172 8.99 -12.09 -9.87
N LEU A 173 8.02 -12.48 -9.04
CA LEU A 173 8.21 -12.66 -7.62
C LEU A 173 8.23 -14.16 -7.30
N ALA A 174 9.37 -14.67 -6.86
CA ALA A 174 9.56 -16.09 -6.58
C ALA A 174 9.81 -16.32 -5.08
N LEU A 175 8.97 -17.14 -4.45
CA LEU A 175 8.98 -17.44 -3.02
C LEU A 175 9.09 -18.96 -2.83
N HIS A 176 10.27 -19.43 -2.44
CA HIS A 176 10.59 -20.85 -2.40
C HIS A 176 11.01 -21.31 -1.00
N ALA A 177 10.44 -22.41 -0.54
CA ALA A 177 10.86 -23.11 0.68
C ALA A 177 11.15 -24.57 0.36
N THR A 178 12.27 -25.09 0.86
CA THR A 178 12.69 -26.48 0.60
C THR A 178 13.41 -27.11 1.77
N ASN A 179 13.65 -28.44 1.70
CA ASN A 179 14.53 -29.19 2.60
C ASN A 179 14.20 -29.03 4.10
N GLY A 180 12.91 -28.94 4.46
CA GLY A 180 12.48 -28.80 5.84
C GLY A 180 12.58 -27.37 6.39
N ALA A 181 12.82 -26.38 5.53
CA ALA A 181 12.85 -24.98 5.92
C ALA A 181 11.45 -24.44 6.27
N THR A 182 11.43 -23.39 7.08
CA THR A 182 10.26 -22.55 7.30
C THR A 182 10.39 -21.24 6.54
N LEU A 183 9.37 -20.85 5.78
CA LEU A 183 9.30 -19.55 5.11
C LEU A 183 7.99 -18.85 5.44
N ASP A 184 8.08 -17.65 6.00
CA ASP A 184 6.94 -16.77 6.26
C ASP A 184 7.08 -15.49 5.45
N VAL A 185 6.09 -15.17 4.62
CA VAL A 185 6.15 -14.01 3.69
C VAL A 185 4.91 -13.14 3.80
N GLU A 186 5.13 -11.84 3.84
CA GLU A 186 4.12 -10.80 3.70
C GLU A 186 4.41 -9.98 2.45
N ALA A 187 3.69 -10.27 1.35
CA ALA A 187 3.83 -9.54 0.10
C ALA A 187 2.59 -8.68 -0.13
N PHE A 188 2.69 -7.38 0.13
CA PHE A 188 1.58 -6.44 0.12
C PHE A 188 1.73 -5.36 -0.94
N TYR A 189 0.65 -5.09 -1.67
CA TYR A 189 0.54 -4.00 -2.64
C TYR A 189 1.60 -4.00 -3.76
N ASN A 190 2.22 -5.14 -4.07
CA ASN A 190 3.17 -5.20 -5.16
C ASN A 190 2.43 -5.16 -6.51
N ARG A 191 3.00 -4.46 -7.48
CA ARG A 191 2.52 -4.43 -8.87
C ARG A 191 3.47 -5.24 -9.74
N ILE A 192 2.99 -6.37 -10.25
CA ILE A 192 3.73 -7.28 -11.12
C ILE A 192 3.15 -7.15 -12.53
N THR A 193 3.98 -6.76 -13.49
CA THR A 193 3.55 -6.56 -14.88
C THR A 193 4.40 -7.38 -15.83
N ARG A 194 3.78 -8.09 -16.76
CA ARG A 194 4.52 -8.73 -17.86
C ARG A 194 4.82 -7.70 -18.95
N GLU A 195 6.07 -7.61 -19.38
CA GLU A 195 6.41 -6.79 -20.55
C GLU A 195 5.83 -7.39 -21.84
N PRO A 196 5.30 -6.55 -22.75
CA PRO A 196 4.77 -7.01 -24.02
C PRO A 196 5.93 -7.50 -24.91
N ARG A 197 5.89 -8.79 -25.28
CA ARG A 197 6.86 -9.55 -26.09
C ARG A 197 7.98 -10.25 -25.29
N GLY A 198 7.80 -11.54 -25.12
CA GLY A 198 8.86 -12.49 -24.78
C GLY A 198 8.29 -13.88 -24.61
N ASP A 199 9.12 -14.91 -24.79
CA ASP A 199 8.78 -16.34 -24.61
C ASP A 199 8.64 -16.72 -23.11
N GLY A 200 8.39 -15.73 -22.24
CA GLY A 200 8.16 -15.92 -20.81
C GLY A 200 7.07 -16.97 -20.59
N THR A 201 7.38 -18.01 -19.83
CA THR A 201 6.43 -19.10 -19.58
C THR A 201 6.03 -19.21 -18.12
N GLY A 202 6.71 -18.49 -17.21
CA GLY A 202 6.45 -18.52 -15.77
C GLY A 202 5.18 -17.80 -15.33
N ALA A 203 5.08 -17.60 -14.02
CA ALA A 203 4.00 -16.89 -13.34
C ALA A 203 4.37 -15.44 -13.00
N GLY A 204 3.37 -14.62 -12.64
CA GLY A 204 3.64 -13.31 -12.07
C GLY A 204 4.24 -13.45 -10.67
N ILE A 205 3.49 -14.11 -9.79
CA ILE A 205 3.95 -14.53 -8.46
C ILE A 205 3.98 -16.06 -8.41
N PHE A 206 5.10 -16.62 -7.97
CA PHE A 206 5.25 -18.06 -7.77
C PHE A 206 5.61 -18.38 -6.31
N VAL A 207 4.76 -19.16 -5.66
CA VAL A 207 4.96 -19.71 -4.32
C VAL A 207 5.18 -21.21 -4.44
N ASN A 208 6.29 -21.72 -3.95
CA ASN A 208 6.63 -23.14 -4.00
C ASN A 208 7.19 -23.62 -2.67
N TYR A 209 6.52 -24.57 -2.04
CA TYR A 209 7.00 -25.26 -0.84
C TYR A 209 7.20 -26.70 -1.24
N ALA A 210 8.44 -27.21 -1.16
CA ALA A 210 8.77 -28.54 -1.64
C ALA A 210 9.74 -29.27 -0.71
N GLY A 211 9.35 -30.46 -0.25
CA GLY A 211 10.22 -31.32 0.56
C GLY A 211 9.66 -31.58 1.95
N THR A 212 9.96 -32.77 2.47
CA THR A 212 9.47 -33.24 3.77
C THR A 212 9.83 -32.28 4.90
N GLY A 213 8.83 -31.90 5.69
CA GLY A 213 8.98 -30.99 6.84
C GLY A 213 8.99 -29.50 6.48
N THR A 214 8.90 -29.15 5.20
CA THR A 214 8.84 -27.74 4.77
C THR A 214 7.48 -27.14 5.14
N THR A 215 7.49 -25.96 5.76
CA THR A 215 6.28 -25.31 6.28
C THR A 215 6.38 -23.78 6.28
N GLY A 216 5.31 -23.10 6.69
CA GLY A 216 5.25 -21.64 6.85
C GLY A 216 3.97 -21.04 6.29
N THR A 217 3.94 -19.71 6.21
CA THR A 217 2.77 -18.94 5.78
C THR A 217 3.13 -17.89 4.73
N VAL A 218 2.42 -17.88 3.61
CA VAL A 218 2.50 -16.79 2.62
C VAL A 218 1.24 -15.97 2.63
N LYS A 219 1.36 -14.67 2.90
CA LYS A 219 0.27 -13.69 2.80
C LYS A 219 0.50 -12.81 1.58
N LEU A 220 -0.40 -12.90 0.60
CA LEU A 220 -0.45 -12.01 -0.54
C LEU A 220 -1.67 -11.11 -0.38
N HIS A 221 -1.46 -9.81 -0.13
CA HIS A 221 -2.54 -8.85 0.09
C HIS A 221 -2.46 -7.66 -0.87
N GLY A 222 -3.54 -7.34 -1.58
CA GLY A 222 -3.57 -6.12 -2.39
C GLY A 222 -2.60 -6.09 -3.57
N ASN A 223 -1.98 -7.23 -3.93
CA ASN A 223 -1.06 -7.26 -5.08
C ASN A 223 -1.83 -7.19 -6.38
N THR A 224 -1.25 -6.54 -7.37
CA THR A 224 -1.78 -6.49 -8.73
C THR A 224 -0.87 -7.20 -9.69
N VAL A 225 -1.36 -8.23 -10.37
CA VAL A 225 -0.64 -8.97 -11.41
C VAL A 225 -1.32 -8.72 -12.76
N ARG A 226 -0.59 -8.16 -13.73
CA ARG A 226 -1.12 -7.83 -15.06
C ARG A 226 -0.26 -8.40 -16.18
N GLY A 227 -0.91 -8.92 -17.22
CA GLY A 227 -0.27 -9.33 -18.48
C GLY A 227 -0.28 -10.84 -18.75
N ASP A 228 0.38 -11.24 -19.83
CA ASP A 228 0.27 -12.60 -20.41
C ASP A 228 1.10 -13.66 -19.68
N PHE A 229 0.95 -13.89 -18.37
CA PHE A 229 1.67 -14.99 -17.71
C PHE A 229 1.13 -16.36 -18.17
N ALA A 230 1.95 -17.14 -18.86
CA ALA A 230 1.49 -18.37 -19.53
C ALA A 230 1.08 -19.46 -18.53
N THR A 231 1.75 -19.54 -17.38
CA THR A 231 1.42 -20.54 -16.34
C THR A 231 0.27 -20.06 -15.46
N ALA A 232 0.47 -18.94 -14.75
CA ALA A 232 -0.59 -18.28 -13.99
C ALA A 232 -0.21 -16.83 -13.66
N GLY A 233 -1.20 -15.97 -13.36
CA GLY A 233 -0.90 -14.70 -12.68
C GLY A 233 -0.29 -14.94 -11.30
N ILE A 234 -0.95 -15.76 -10.48
CA ILE A 234 -0.46 -16.25 -9.19
C ILE A 234 -0.48 -17.76 -9.21
N LEU A 235 0.68 -18.38 -8.99
CA LEU A 235 0.86 -19.82 -8.84
C LEU A 235 1.25 -20.15 -7.41
N VAL A 236 0.48 -21.03 -6.76
CA VAL A 236 0.80 -21.61 -5.46
C VAL A 236 0.95 -23.11 -5.62
N ALA A 237 2.12 -23.64 -5.27
CA ALA A 237 2.48 -25.04 -5.41
C ALA A 237 2.95 -25.64 -4.08
N GLU A 238 2.28 -26.71 -3.65
CA GLU A 238 2.83 -27.72 -2.75
C GLU A 238 3.56 -28.73 -3.63
N GLY A 239 4.88 -28.60 -3.72
CA GLY A 239 5.74 -29.30 -4.66
C GLY A 239 5.53 -28.87 -6.11
N ALA A 240 6.61 -28.49 -6.81
CA ALA A 240 6.57 -28.47 -8.27
C ALA A 240 6.54 -29.91 -8.80
N PRO A 241 5.99 -30.19 -10.00
CA PRO A 241 5.81 -31.55 -10.53
C PRO A 241 7.10 -32.38 -10.66
N GLU A 242 8.25 -31.72 -10.57
CA GLU A 242 9.60 -32.28 -10.61
C GLU A 242 10.08 -32.89 -9.27
N SER A 243 9.31 -32.73 -8.18
CA SER A 243 9.60 -33.31 -6.86
C SER A 243 8.54 -34.33 -6.40
N PRO A 244 8.25 -35.40 -7.17
CA PRO A 244 7.21 -36.36 -6.82
C PRO A 244 7.55 -37.13 -5.54
N GLY A 245 6.57 -37.26 -4.63
CA GLY A 245 6.66 -38.15 -3.46
C GLY A 245 7.13 -37.51 -2.14
N LEU A 246 7.57 -36.26 -2.14
CA LEU A 246 7.81 -35.49 -0.91
C LEU A 246 6.52 -34.80 -0.46
N THR A 247 6.37 -34.57 0.84
CA THR A 247 5.17 -33.94 1.42
C THR A 247 5.53 -32.67 2.17
N SER A 248 4.92 -31.55 1.80
CA SER A 248 5.00 -30.29 2.52
C SER A 248 3.63 -29.85 3.02
N SER A 249 3.61 -28.99 4.04
CA SER A 249 2.37 -28.46 4.60
C SER A 249 2.54 -27.00 4.96
N PHE A 250 1.77 -26.13 4.31
CA PHE A 250 1.88 -24.68 4.49
C PHE A 250 0.53 -23.98 4.26
N SER A 251 0.46 -22.73 4.71
CA SER A 251 -0.72 -21.89 4.54
C SER A 251 -0.48 -20.78 3.52
N THR A 252 -1.50 -20.47 2.71
CA THR A 252 -1.53 -19.29 1.84
C THR A 252 -2.76 -18.44 2.12
N ARG A 253 -2.57 -17.12 2.22
CA ARG A 253 -3.61 -16.12 2.48
C ARG A 253 -3.60 -15.13 1.32
N LEU A 254 -4.49 -15.38 0.35
CA LEU A 254 -4.66 -14.60 -0.87
C LEU A 254 -5.84 -13.63 -0.68
N TYR A 255 -5.56 -12.40 -0.25
CA TYR A 255 -6.56 -11.39 0.09
C TYR A 255 -6.47 -10.20 -0.85
N ASN A 256 -7.60 -9.71 -1.35
CA ASN A 256 -7.65 -8.42 -2.06
C ASN A 256 -6.70 -8.34 -3.28
N ASN A 257 -6.29 -9.46 -3.89
CA ASN A 257 -5.38 -9.42 -5.03
C ASN A 257 -6.17 -9.21 -6.32
N VAL A 258 -5.54 -8.53 -7.27
CA VAL A 258 -6.06 -8.24 -8.60
C VAL A 258 -5.22 -9.00 -9.61
N VAL A 259 -5.85 -9.85 -10.42
CA VAL A 259 -5.15 -10.62 -11.46
C VAL A 259 -5.86 -10.41 -12.79
N ILE A 260 -5.17 -9.78 -13.74
CA ILE A 260 -5.72 -9.40 -15.04
C ILE A 260 -4.84 -9.95 -16.16
N GLY A 261 -5.36 -10.92 -16.89
CA GLY A 261 -4.67 -11.54 -18.03
C GLY A 261 -4.90 -10.84 -19.36
N VAL A 262 -4.65 -11.55 -20.46
CA VAL A 262 -4.77 -11.06 -21.83
C VAL A 262 -5.77 -11.87 -22.69
N ASP A 263 -6.70 -12.60 -22.05
CA ASP A 263 -7.64 -13.51 -22.71
C ASP A 263 -7.00 -14.72 -23.40
N ARG A 264 -5.79 -15.09 -22.97
CA ARG A 264 -5.09 -16.30 -23.44
C ARG A 264 -5.87 -17.56 -23.08
N GLN A 265 -6.08 -18.45 -24.05
CA GLN A 265 -6.66 -19.78 -23.80
C GLN A 265 -5.77 -20.60 -22.87
N TRP A 266 -6.40 -21.40 -22.01
CA TRP A 266 -5.73 -22.25 -21.01
C TRP A 266 -4.84 -21.50 -20.01
N SER A 267 -4.95 -20.17 -19.93
CA SER A 267 -4.29 -19.37 -18.90
C SER A 267 -5.04 -19.46 -17.56
N HIS A 268 -4.30 -19.32 -16.47
CA HIS A 268 -4.85 -19.31 -15.11
C HIS A 268 -4.62 -17.94 -14.46
N GLY A 269 -5.64 -17.39 -13.80
CA GLY A 269 -5.44 -16.23 -12.94
C GLY A 269 -4.73 -16.64 -11.65
N ILE A 270 -5.46 -17.37 -10.81
CA ILE A 270 -4.91 -17.99 -9.60
C ILE A 270 -4.93 -19.51 -9.79
N ARG A 271 -3.76 -20.15 -9.67
CA ARG A 271 -3.61 -21.60 -9.75
C ARG A 271 -3.06 -22.15 -8.45
N LEU A 272 -3.79 -23.08 -7.86
CA LEU A 272 -3.37 -23.89 -6.72
C LEU A 272 -3.03 -25.28 -7.22
N GLY A 273 -1.88 -25.81 -6.84
CA GLY A 273 -1.54 -27.19 -7.19
C GLY A 273 -0.81 -27.88 -6.04
N VAL A 274 -1.13 -29.16 -5.86
CA VAL A 274 -0.56 -29.96 -4.79
C VAL A 274 -0.03 -31.29 -5.33
N THR A 275 1.02 -31.79 -4.69
CA THR A 275 1.49 -33.17 -4.89
C THR A 275 0.81 -34.09 -3.87
N ASN A 276 1.53 -34.58 -2.86
CA ASN A 276 1.00 -35.48 -1.84
C ASN A 276 0.87 -34.80 -0.47
N GLY A 277 1.19 -33.50 -0.37
CA GLY A 277 1.11 -32.73 0.87
C GLY A 277 -0.24 -32.03 1.09
N GLN A 278 -0.20 -30.96 1.89
CA GLN A 278 -1.38 -30.22 2.30
C GLN A 278 -1.20 -28.72 2.08
N LEU A 279 -2.21 -28.09 1.50
CA LEU A 279 -2.28 -26.64 1.35
C LEU A 279 -3.51 -26.11 2.09
N ASP A 280 -3.30 -25.27 3.10
CA ASP A 280 -4.38 -24.47 3.70
C ASP A 280 -4.49 -23.11 3.00
N ALA A 281 -5.48 -22.95 2.12
CA ALA A 281 -5.64 -21.78 1.27
C ALA A 281 -6.89 -20.97 1.62
N GLN A 282 -6.69 -19.69 1.94
CA GLN A 282 -7.77 -18.72 2.06
C GLN A 282 -7.70 -17.74 0.89
N LEU A 283 -8.71 -17.78 0.01
CA LEU A 283 -8.88 -16.89 -1.13
C LEU A 283 -10.06 -15.98 -0.83
N LEU A 284 -9.78 -14.77 -0.34
CA LEU A 284 -10.81 -13.81 0.02
C LEU A 284 -10.70 -12.53 -0.81
N ASN A 285 -11.84 -12.08 -1.33
CA ASN A 285 -11.93 -10.76 -1.95
C ASN A 285 -10.92 -10.54 -3.09
N ASN A 286 -10.56 -11.58 -3.86
CA ASN A 286 -9.71 -11.39 -5.04
C ASN A 286 -10.57 -11.04 -6.27
N THR A 287 -10.02 -10.25 -7.18
CA THR A 287 -10.62 -9.96 -8.48
C THR A 287 -9.76 -10.57 -9.58
N VAL A 288 -10.34 -11.47 -10.36
CA VAL A 288 -9.64 -12.12 -11.47
C VAL A 288 -10.42 -11.94 -12.76
N THR A 289 -9.74 -11.43 -13.79
CA THR A 289 -10.34 -11.21 -15.11
C THR A 289 -9.36 -11.55 -16.24
N ARG A 290 -9.87 -11.69 -17.46
CA ARG A 290 -9.08 -11.91 -18.68
C ARG A 290 -8.16 -13.14 -18.65
N HIS A 291 -8.58 -14.16 -17.90
CA HIS A 291 -7.99 -15.49 -17.94
C HIS A 291 -9.02 -16.51 -18.42
N TYR A 292 -8.56 -17.62 -19.00
CA TYR A 292 -9.45 -18.71 -19.34
C TYR A 292 -10.03 -19.33 -18.06
N TYR A 293 -9.13 -19.68 -17.14
CA TYR A 293 -9.44 -20.10 -15.77
C TYR A 293 -9.22 -18.94 -14.82
N ALA A 294 -10.27 -18.45 -14.15
CA ALA A 294 -10.05 -17.38 -13.16
C ALA A 294 -9.38 -17.96 -11.90
N VAL A 295 -9.96 -19.02 -11.31
CA VAL A 295 -9.29 -19.82 -10.27
C VAL A 295 -9.36 -21.30 -10.62
N ALA A 296 -8.23 -21.99 -10.47
CA ALA A 296 -8.16 -23.44 -10.61
C ALA A 296 -7.35 -24.10 -9.48
N GLY A 297 -7.72 -25.34 -9.14
CA GLY A 297 -7.10 -26.11 -8.06
C GLY A 297 -7.17 -27.62 -8.31
N GLY A 298 -6.08 -28.35 -8.06
CA GLY A 298 -6.05 -29.81 -8.21
C GLY A 298 -4.67 -30.45 -8.01
N LEU A 299 -4.57 -31.74 -8.31
CA LEU A 299 -3.30 -32.47 -8.26
C LEU A 299 -2.41 -32.15 -9.46
N TRP A 300 -1.09 -32.25 -9.26
CA TRP A 300 -0.15 -32.35 -10.36
C TRP A 300 -0.25 -33.74 -11.01
N SER A 301 -0.38 -33.79 -12.33
CA SER A 301 -0.66 -35.02 -13.10
C SER A 301 0.46 -36.08 -13.10
N SER A 302 1.61 -35.83 -12.45
CA SER A 302 2.79 -36.71 -12.44
C SER A 302 2.89 -37.64 -11.22
N GLY A 303 1.79 -38.33 -10.87
CA GLY A 303 1.82 -39.43 -9.88
C GLY A 303 1.47 -39.05 -8.44
N ALA A 304 0.93 -37.85 -8.22
CA ALA A 304 0.31 -37.50 -6.95
C ALA A 304 -1.05 -38.19 -6.78
N THR A 305 -1.36 -38.68 -5.57
CA THR A 305 -2.58 -39.46 -5.32
C THR A 305 -3.36 -39.03 -4.07
N SER A 306 -2.80 -38.18 -3.23
CA SER A 306 -3.37 -37.90 -1.90
C SER A 306 -3.28 -36.45 -1.43
N GLY A 307 -2.81 -35.53 -2.26
CA GLY A 307 -2.72 -34.12 -1.89
C GLY A 307 -4.09 -33.51 -1.59
N THR A 308 -4.12 -32.54 -0.67
CA THR A 308 -5.36 -31.84 -0.30
C THR A 308 -5.18 -30.34 -0.28
N ILE A 309 -6.23 -29.63 -0.69
CA ILE A 309 -6.37 -28.19 -0.57
C ILE A 309 -7.58 -27.93 0.34
N ASN A 310 -7.33 -27.34 1.50
CA ASN A 310 -8.34 -27.00 2.50
C ASN A 310 -8.45 -25.47 2.63
N GLY A 311 -9.42 -24.99 3.40
CA GLY A 311 -9.55 -23.57 3.73
C GLY A 311 -10.80 -22.97 3.13
N SER A 312 -10.69 -21.83 2.45
CA SER A 312 -11.85 -21.01 2.10
C SER A 312 -11.72 -20.22 0.81
N LEU A 313 -12.85 -20.02 0.11
CA LEU A 313 -12.99 -19.25 -1.12
C LEU A 313 -14.23 -18.35 -1.01
N HIS A 314 -14.03 -17.14 -0.49
CA HIS A 314 -15.14 -16.21 -0.20
C HIS A 314 -14.97 -14.84 -0.86
N ASN A 315 -16.09 -14.19 -1.21
CA ASN A 315 -16.09 -12.82 -1.70
C ASN A 315 -15.24 -12.56 -2.95
N ASN A 316 -14.90 -13.57 -3.75
CA ASN A 316 -14.07 -13.36 -4.95
C ASN A 316 -14.93 -12.96 -6.15
N LEU A 317 -14.41 -12.04 -6.97
CA LEU A 317 -14.99 -11.65 -8.25
C LEU A 317 -14.22 -12.35 -9.37
N LEU A 318 -14.86 -13.31 -10.04
CA LEU A 318 -14.21 -14.24 -10.97
C LEU A 318 -14.84 -14.13 -12.36
N VAL A 319 -14.05 -13.65 -13.33
CA VAL A 319 -14.47 -13.49 -14.73
C VAL A 319 -13.54 -14.30 -15.64
N GLY A 320 -14.10 -15.31 -16.31
CA GLY A 320 -13.36 -16.14 -17.25
C GLY A 320 -14.30 -17.06 -18.03
N GLN A 321 -13.78 -17.78 -19.03
CA GLN A 321 -14.58 -18.82 -19.69
C GLN A 321 -14.96 -19.91 -18.69
N GLN A 322 -14.01 -20.28 -17.85
CA GLN A 322 -14.21 -21.15 -16.70
C GLN A 322 -13.73 -20.42 -15.44
N ALA A 323 -14.62 -19.64 -14.85
CA ALA A 323 -14.30 -18.84 -13.68
C ALA A 323 -13.82 -19.70 -12.48
N LEU A 324 -14.36 -20.90 -12.33
CA LEU A 324 -13.92 -21.87 -11.31
C LEU A 324 -13.69 -23.25 -11.94
N SER A 325 -12.51 -23.82 -11.69
CA SER A 325 -12.17 -25.20 -12.09
C SER A 325 -11.39 -25.90 -11.00
N MET A 326 -12.09 -26.64 -10.15
CA MET A 326 -11.48 -27.34 -9.02
C MET A 326 -11.59 -28.86 -9.20
N GLU A 327 -10.61 -29.61 -8.71
CA GLU A 327 -10.70 -31.06 -8.61
C GLU A 327 -11.39 -31.45 -7.29
N SER A 328 -12.63 -31.92 -7.36
CA SER A 328 -13.52 -32.06 -6.19
C SER A 328 -12.96 -32.92 -5.06
N ALA A 329 -12.18 -33.97 -5.38
CA ALA A 329 -11.56 -34.83 -4.39
C ALA A 329 -10.44 -34.11 -3.60
N VAL A 330 -9.76 -33.18 -4.25
CA VAL A 330 -8.62 -32.43 -3.69
C VAL A 330 -9.09 -31.27 -2.83
N VAL A 331 -10.17 -30.61 -3.24
CA VAL A 331 -10.73 -29.41 -2.57
C VAL A 331 -11.88 -29.73 -1.61
N ALA A 332 -12.07 -30.99 -1.23
CA ALA A 332 -13.22 -31.43 -0.44
C ALA A 332 -13.35 -30.70 0.93
N GLY A 333 -12.24 -30.20 1.48
CA GLY A 333 -12.21 -29.43 2.72
C GLY A 333 -12.28 -27.90 2.54
N MET A 334 -12.53 -27.39 1.33
CA MET A 334 -12.70 -25.96 1.10
C MET A 334 -14.15 -25.52 1.29
N THR A 335 -14.37 -24.45 2.06
CA THR A 335 -15.63 -23.71 2.05
C THR A 335 -15.66 -22.72 0.90
N ASN A 336 -16.82 -22.49 0.27
CA ASN A 336 -17.01 -21.34 -0.62
C ASN A 336 -18.36 -20.67 -0.36
N SER A 337 -18.43 -19.35 -0.49
CA SER A 337 -19.67 -18.56 -0.38
C SER A 337 -19.43 -17.13 -0.86
N HIS A 338 -20.50 -16.40 -1.19
CA HIS A 338 -20.47 -14.97 -1.51
C HIS A 338 -19.51 -14.58 -2.66
N ASN A 339 -19.26 -15.48 -3.61
CA ASN A 339 -18.47 -15.16 -4.79
C ASN A 339 -19.36 -14.55 -5.89
N LEU A 340 -18.79 -13.74 -6.76
CA LEU A 340 -19.41 -13.35 -8.03
C LEU A 340 -18.72 -14.15 -9.13
N VAL A 341 -19.48 -15.02 -9.78
CA VAL A 341 -19.01 -15.88 -10.85
C VAL A 341 -19.63 -15.45 -12.17
N ASN A 342 -18.78 -14.97 -13.07
CA ASN A 342 -19.12 -14.62 -14.45
C ASN A 342 -18.34 -15.55 -15.40
N GLY A 343 -18.79 -16.79 -15.49
CA GLY A 343 -18.14 -17.86 -16.26
C GLY A 343 -18.62 -19.26 -15.88
N GLY A 344 -18.04 -20.29 -16.51
CA GLY A 344 -18.30 -21.69 -16.17
C GLY A 344 -17.71 -22.10 -14.82
N VAL A 345 -18.32 -23.11 -14.19
CA VAL A 345 -17.90 -23.69 -12.91
C VAL A 345 -17.76 -25.20 -13.07
N ALA A 346 -16.65 -25.78 -12.57
CA ALA A 346 -16.45 -27.23 -12.51
C ALA A 346 -15.85 -27.68 -11.18
N GLY A 347 -16.32 -28.84 -10.71
CA GLY A 347 -15.79 -29.58 -9.55
C GLY A 347 -15.97 -28.92 -8.19
N MET A 348 -16.84 -27.92 -8.10
CA MET A 348 -17.32 -27.35 -6.83
C MET A 348 -18.77 -26.88 -6.98
N THR A 349 -19.58 -27.07 -5.93
CA THR A 349 -20.95 -26.52 -5.85
C THR A 349 -20.89 -25.09 -5.34
N MET A 350 -21.60 -24.16 -5.97
CA MET A 350 -21.64 -22.77 -5.50
C MET A 350 -22.27 -22.66 -4.11
N GLY A 351 -21.58 -21.98 -3.20
CA GLY A 351 -22.06 -21.78 -1.84
C GLY A 351 -23.06 -20.63 -1.72
N THR A 352 -23.60 -20.48 -0.51
CA THR A 352 -24.59 -19.44 -0.17
C THR A 352 -24.08 -18.03 -0.51
N GLY A 353 -25.00 -17.12 -0.86
CA GLY A 353 -24.64 -15.73 -1.20
C GLY A 353 -23.88 -15.55 -2.51
N THR A 354 -23.51 -16.63 -3.22
CA THR A 354 -22.86 -16.53 -4.53
C THR A 354 -23.80 -15.96 -5.58
N ILE A 355 -23.29 -15.00 -6.35
CA ILE A 355 -23.97 -14.40 -7.50
C ILE A 355 -23.41 -15.00 -8.78
N THR A 356 -24.27 -15.57 -9.64
CA THR A 356 -23.90 -16.01 -10.99
C THR A 356 -24.53 -15.04 -12.01
N ALA A 357 -23.78 -14.03 -12.42
CA ALA A 357 -24.26 -12.96 -13.28
C ALA A 357 -23.08 -12.23 -13.96
N PRO A 358 -23.32 -11.42 -15.01
CA PRO A 358 -22.32 -10.49 -15.51
C PRO A 358 -21.78 -9.58 -14.39
N ALA A 359 -20.46 -9.48 -14.29
CA ALA A 359 -19.79 -8.73 -13.23
C ALA A 359 -20.00 -7.22 -13.30
N ARG A 360 -20.28 -6.68 -14.51
CA ARG A 360 -20.48 -5.24 -14.78
C ARG A 360 -19.37 -4.39 -14.15
N LEU A 361 -18.17 -4.58 -14.67
CA LEU A 361 -16.97 -3.82 -14.31
C LEU A 361 -16.89 -2.57 -15.19
N ILE A 362 -16.09 -1.58 -14.79
CA ILE A 362 -15.76 -0.43 -15.66
C ILE A 362 -15.24 -0.95 -17.01
N SER A 363 -14.30 -1.90 -16.97
CA SER A 363 -13.95 -2.75 -18.11
C SER A 363 -13.35 -4.08 -17.63
N ARG A 364 -12.91 -4.94 -18.55
CA ARG A 364 -12.17 -6.15 -18.17
C ARG A 364 -10.69 -5.88 -17.85
N ILE A 365 -10.18 -4.66 -18.11
CA ILE A 365 -8.80 -4.24 -17.81
C ILE A 365 -8.78 -3.37 -16.55
N ASP A 366 -9.76 -2.48 -16.42
CA ASP A 366 -10.10 -1.80 -15.17
C ASP A 366 -11.23 -2.57 -14.47
N ALA A 367 -10.81 -3.53 -13.65
CA ALA A 367 -11.70 -4.50 -13.02
C ALA A 367 -12.44 -3.97 -11.78
N ARG A 368 -12.54 -2.64 -11.61
CA ARG A 368 -13.37 -2.03 -10.58
C ARG A 368 -14.87 -2.20 -10.90
N PRO A 369 -15.73 -2.40 -9.89
CA PRO A 369 -17.18 -2.46 -10.11
C PRO A 369 -17.72 -1.17 -10.74
N ALA A 370 -18.55 -1.29 -11.79
CA ALA A 370 -19.34 -0.17 -12.28
C ALA A 370 -20.52 0.12 -11.33
N PRO A 371 -21.16 1.31 -11.38
CA PRO A 371 -22.23 1.69 -10.46
C PRO A 371 -23.42 0.72 -10.37
N ASP A 372 -23.67 -0.06 -11.42
CA ASP A 372 -24.75 -1.04 -11.52
C ASP A 372 -24.28 -2.50 -11.32
N SER A 373 -23.04 -2.69 -10.83
CA SER A 373 -22.49 -4.00 -10.53
C SER A 373 -23.25 -4.70 -9.40
N PRO A 374 -23.54 -6.01 -9.55
CA PRO A 374 -24.10 -6.80 -8.46
C PRO A 374 -23.05 -7.17 -7.40
N ALA A 375 -21.77 -6.84 -7.61
CA ALA A 375 -20.72 -7.05 -6.62
C ALA A 375 -20.82 -6.08 -5.43
N ILE A 376 -21.45 -4.92 -5.64
CA ILE A 376 -21.48 -3.83 -4.66
C ILE A 376 -22.39 -4.22 -3.47
N ASP A 377 -21.89 -4.05 -2.25
CA ASP A 377 -22.54 -4.37 -0.97
C ASP A 377 -22.99 -5.85 -0.84
N ALA A 378 -22.38 -6.77 -1.60
CA ALA A 378 -22.83 -8.15 -1.73
C ALA A 378 -21.96 -9.20 -1.01
N GLY A 379 -20.80 -8.80 -0.46
CA GLY A 379 -19.89 -9.72 0.21
C GLY A 379 -20.24 -10.01 1.67
N ASP A 380 -19.59 -11.02 2.23
CA ASP A 380 -19.65 -11.36 3.65
C ASP A 380 -18.59 -10.62 4.47
N ASN A 381 -19.04 -9.69 5.31
CA ASN A 381 -18.20 -8.95 6.23
C ASN A 381 -17.49 -9.84 7.25
N THR A 382 -18.14 -10.92 7.68
CA THR A 382 -17.67 -11.74 8.81
C THR A 382 -16.42 -12.52 8.42
N SER A 383 -16.47 -13.22 7.29
CA SER A 383 -15.32 -13.95 6.76
C SER A 383 -14.13 -13.02 6.48
N LEU A 384 -14.36 -11.87 5.85
CA LEU A 384 -13.28 -10.91 5.61
C LEU A 384 -12.74 -10.32 6.92
N GLY A 385 -13.62 -9.87 7.82
CA GLY A 385 -13.23 -9.20 9.06
C GLY A 385 -12.38 -10.08 9.97
N PHE A 386 -12.82 -11.32 10.22
CA PHE A 386 -12.01 -12.28 10.96
C PHE A 386 -10.73 -12.66 10.21
N GLY A 387 -10.80 -12.81 8.89
CA GLY A 387 -9.62 -13.06 8.06
C GLY A 387 -8.57 -11.97 8.20
N VAL A 388 -8.95 -10.70 8.11
CA VAL A 388 -8.06 -9.54 8.25
C VAL A 388 -7.45 -9.49 9.65
N ILE A 389 -8.26 -9.65 10.70
CA ILE A 389 -7.79 -9.59 12.10
C ILE A 389 -6.83 -10.74 12.42
N PHE A 390 -7.22 -11.99 12.16
CA PHE A 390 -6.41 -13.15 12.53
C PHE A 390 -5.14 -13.30 11.70
N ASN A 391 -5.11 -12.74 10.49
CA ASN A 391 -3.91 -12.74 9.64
C ASN A 391 -3.07 -11.45 9.76
N ALA A 392 -3.48 -10.49 10.62
CA ALA A 392 -2.84 -9.18 10.77
C ALA A 392 -2.68 -8.44 9.42
N LEU A 393 -3.71 -8.47 8.58
CA LEU A 393 -3.69 -7.83 7.26
C LEU A 393 -4.16 -6.37 7.35
N PRO A 394 -3.77 -5.52 6.39
CA PRO A 394 -4.31 -4.17 6.29
C PRO A 394 -5.83 -4.16 6.06
N ASN A 395 -6.54 -3.28 6.76
CA ASN A 395 -7.97 -3.05 6.54
C ASN A 395 -8.24 -2.10 5.34
N ALA A 396 -7.62 -2.41 4.21
CA ALA A 396 -7.72 -1.63 2.98
C ALA A 396 -7.87 -2.58 1.77
N ASP A 397 -8.54 -2.08 0.73
CA ASP A 397 -8.78 -2.78 -0.53
C ASP A 397 -7.53 -2.78 -1.41
N ALA A 398 -7.64 -3.28 -2.65
CA ALA A 398 -6.53 -3.31 -3.60
C ALA A 398 -6.09 -1.92 -4.06
N ASP A 399 -6.96 -0.92 -3.95
CA ASP A 399 -6.61 0.49 -4.13
C ASP A 399 -5.95 1.06 -2.89
N GLY A 400 -5.66 0.29 -1.84
CA GLY A 400 -5.05 0.80 -0.61
C GLY A 400 -5.93 1.81 0.14
N LEU A 401 -7.22 1.91 -0.21
CA LEU A 401 -8.21 2.75 0.47
C LEU A 401 -9.05 1.88 1.43
N GLY A 402 -9.62 2.49 2.47
CA GLY A 402 -10.34 1.76 3.52
C GLY A 402 -11.45 0.83 2.99
N ARG A 403 -11.56 -0.36 3.59
CA ARG A 403 -12.63 -1.35 3.31
C ARG A 403 -13.96 -0.98 3.99
N TYR A 404 -15.04 -1.65 3.59
CA TYR A 404 -16.39 -1.51 4.13
C TYR A 404 -16.98 -0.13 3.82
N LYS A 405 -17.36 0.05 2.56
CA LYS A 405 -18.08 1.24 2.09
C LYS A 405 -19.57 0.95 1.97
N LYS A 406 -20.36 2.00 1.70
CA LYS A 406 -21.78 1.88 1.34
C LYS A 406 -21.95 2.36 -0.08
N LYS A 407 -22.74 1.65 -0.90
CA LYS A 407 -23.12 2.11 -2.24
C LYS A 407 -23.74 3.50 -2.23
N THR A 408 -24.65 3.74 -1.29
CA THR A 408 -25.22 5.06 -1.02
C THR A 408 -25.26 5.26 0.49
N PRO A 409 -24.90 6.45 1.00
CA PRO A 409 -24.87 6.61 2.46
C PRO A 409 -26.28 6.76 3.07
N ALA A 410 -27.32 6.89 2.22
CA ALA A 410 -28.73 6.86 2.63
C ALA A 410 -29.26 5.44 2.94
N THR A 411 -28.54 4.38 2.59
CA THR A 411 -28.99 3.01 2.86
C THR A 411 -28.85 2.68 4.36
N ALA A 412 -29.97 2.32 5.00
CA ALA A 412 -30.01 1.89 6.39
C ALA A 412 -29.23 0.56 6.58
N GLY A 413 -28.45 0.46 7.66
CA GLY A 413 -27.60 -0.69 7.97
C GLY A 413 -26.11 -0.37 8.05
N SER A 414 -25.30 -1.36 8.44
CA SER A 414 -23.83 -1.28 8.46
C SER A 414 -23.25 -1.34 7.05
N ALA A 415 -22.09 -0.71 6.84
CA ALA A 415 -21.35 -0.85 5.58
C ALA A 415 -21.04 -2.31 5.28
N LYS A 416 -21.16 -2.73 4.01
CA LYS A 416 -20.87 -4.08 3.57
C LYS A 416 -19.63 -4.05 2.67
N VAL A 417 -18.89 -5.14 2.68
CA VAL A 417 -17.79 -5.33 1.75
C VAL A 417 -18.37 -5.64 0.37
N ASP A 418 -17.74 -5.09 -0.66
CA ASP A 418 -17.99 -5.49 -2.03
C ASP A 418 -17.38 -6.88 -2.30
N ILE A 419 -17.98 -7.63 -3.23
CA ILE A 419 -17.34 -8.84 -3.76
C ILE A 419 -16.18 -8.41 -4.67
N GLY A 420 -14.99 -8.94 -4.41
CA GLY A 420 -13.76 -8.66 -5.14
C GLY A 420 -12.78 -7.76 -4.37
N ALA A 421 -11.72 -7.40 -5.09
CA ALA A 421 -10.54 -6.74 -4.57
C ALA A 421 -10.69 -5.23 -4.35
N TYR A 422 -11.66 -4.61 -5.02
CA TYR A 422 -11.92 -3.17 -4.95
C TYR A 422 -13.23 -2.88 -4.23
N GLU A 423 -13.33 -1.72 -3.61
CA GLU A 423 -14.59 -1.16 -3.10
C GLU A 423 -15.08 -0.02 -3.99
N TYR A 424 -16.38 0.05 -4.21
CA TYR A 424 -17.06 1.16 -4.86
C TYR A 424 -17.38 2.27 -3.85
N GLY A 425 -17.32 3.53 -4.28
CA GLY A 425 -17.85 4.67 -3.53
C GLY A 425 -16.88 5.82 -3.27
N ASP A 426 -15.59 5.61 -3.52
CA ASP A 426 -14.60 6.69 -3.49
C ASP A 426 -14.50 7.37 -4.86
N PHE A 427 -14.50 8.70 -4.87
CA PHE A 427 -14.42 9.48 -6.11
C PHE A 427 -13.46 10.65 -5.97
N SER A 428 -12.69 10.90 -7.02
CA SER A 428 -11.87 12.12 -7.13
C SER A 428 -12.24 12.87 -8.39
N PHE A 429 -12.22 14.21 -8.31
CA PHE A 429 -12.36 15.06 -9.47
C PHE A 429 -11.66 16.41 -9.25
N SER A 430 -11.41 17.13 -10.34
CA SER A 430 -10.92 18.51 -10.31
C SER A 430 -12.07 19.49 -10.44
N HIS A 431 -11.99 20.60 -9.72
CA HIS A 431 -12.92 21.71 -9.81
C HIS A 431 -12.18 22.99 -10.19
N ILE A 432 -12.77 23.79 -11.08
CA ILE A 432 -12.27 25.12 -11.44
C ILE A 432 -13.41 26.10 -11.25
N THR A 433 -13.12 27.17 -10.52
CA THR A 433 -14.04 28.30 -10.33
C THR A 433 -14.25 29.05 -11.65
N SER A 434 -15.51 29.30 -11.99
CA SER A 434 -15.90 30.00 -13.21
C SER A 434 -17.18 30.81 -12.96
N SER A 435 -17.45 31.81 -13.81
CA SER A 435 -18.69 32.59 -13.72
C SER A 435 -19.96 31.75 -13.87
N ALA A 436 -19.86 30.50 -14.36
CA ALA A 436 -21.00 29.58 -14.47
C ALA A 436 -21.30 28.84 -13.16
N ASN A 437 -20.32 28.70 -12.26
CA ASN A 437 -20.47 27.98 -10.99
C ASN A 437 -20.31 28.87 -9.76
N THR A 438 -19.84 30.11 -9.93
CA THR A 438 -19.91 31.19 -8.95
C THR A 438 -20.94 32.20 -9.43
N GLY A 439 -21.99 32.47 -8.63
CA GLY A 439 -22.80 33.67 -8.87
C GLY A 439 -21.92 34.93 -8.87
N SER A 440 -22.35 36.01 -9.52
CA SER A 440 -21.57 37.26 -9.55
C SER A 440 -21.26 37.76 -8.13
N GLY A 441 -19.98 37.93 -7.79
CA GLY A 441 -19.53 38.35 -6.46
C GLY A 441 -19.67 37.29 -5.36
N SER A 442 -19.95 36.04 -5.73
CA SER A 442 -20.16 34.94 -4.78
C SER A 442 -18.86 34.47 -4.15
N TYR A 443 -18.86 34.34 -2.82
CA TYR A 443 -17.83 33.64 -2.04
C TYR A 443 -18.04 32.12 -2.03
N ILE A 444 -18.92 31.61 -2.89
CA ILE A 444 -19.32 30.21 -3.04
C ILE A 444 -19.17 29.77 -4.50
N THR A 445 -18.69 28.55 -4.72
CA THR A 445 -18.65 27.87 -6.03
C THR A 445 -19.29 26.49 -5.95
N ALA A 446 -20.20 26.18 -6.87
CA ALA A 446 -20.89 24.89 -6.91
C ALA A 446 -20.01 23.77 -7.48
N LEU A 447 -20.00 22.62 -6.80
CA LEU A 447 -19.34 21.38 -7.23
C LEU A 447 -20.33 20.52 -8.02
N ASN A 448 -20.39 20.72 -9.33
CA ASN A 448 -21.26 19.96 -10.22
C ASN A 448 -20.58 18.65 -10.64
N HIS A 449 -20.69 17.59 -9.83
CA HIS A 449 -20.15 16.27 -10.16
C HIS A 449 -21.16 15.15 -9.89
N PRO A 450 -21.42 14.22 -10.84
CA PRO A 450 -22.45 13.17 -10.70
C PRO A 450 -22.30 12.30 -9.46
N ALA A 451 -21.05 12.06 -9.02
CA ALA A 451 -20.78 11.20 -7.87
C ALA A 451 -21.22 11.78 -6.51
N ILE A 452 -21.38 13.11 -6.41
CA ILE A 452 -21.76 13.77 -5.15
C ILE A 452 -23.10 14.50 -5.24
N GLN A 453 -23.67 14.60 -6.44
CA GLN A 453 -24.98 15.20 -6.65
C GLN A 453 -26.05 14.41 -5.89
N ASN A 454 -26.88 15.12 -5.13
CA ASN A 454 -27.93 14.54 -4.28
C ASN A 454 -27.41 13.60 -3.18
N GLN A 455 -26.14 13.73 -2.78
CA GLN A 455 -25.53 12.96 -1.68
C GLN A 455 -25.26 13.87 -0.46
N SER A 456 -26.29 14.26 0.30
CA SER A 456 -26.16 15.19 1.46
C SER A 456 -25.26 14.68 2.60
N ASN A 457 -24.94 13.40 2.58
CA ASN A 457 -24.09 12.70 3.54
C ASN A 457 -22.68 12.40 3.02
N ALA A 458 -22.27 12.93 1.86
CA ALA A 458 -20.90 12.83 1.38
C ALA A 458 -19.90 13.46 2.37
N ASN A 459 -18.67 12.94 2.37
CA ASN A 459 -17.54 13.51 3.10
C ASN A 459 -16.52 13.99 2.08
N LEU A 460 -16.38 15.31 1.97
CA LEU A 460 -15.49 15.95 1.01
C LEU A 460 -14.18 16.37 1.67
N PHE A 461 -13.09 16.16 0.96
CA PHE A 461 -11.75 16.63 1.30
C PHE A 461 -11.21 17.38 0.09
N VAL A 462 -10.76 18.59 0.32
CA VAL A 462 -10.39 19.51 -0.77
C VAL A 462 -9.07 20.16 -0.50
N THR A 463 -8.25 20.20 -1.53
CA THR A 463 -6.98 20.93 -1.53
C THR A 463 -6.93 21.90 -2.69
N PRO A 464 -6.58 23.17 -2.45
CA PRO A 464 -6.28 24.12 -3.50
C PRO A 464 -5.23 23.61 -4.49
N ARG A 465 -5.45 23.90 -5.78
CA ARG A 465 -4.55 23.59 -6.87
C ARG A 465 -4.25 24.86 -7.65
N PHE A 466 -2.97 25.17 -7.79
CA PHE A 466 -2.52 26.30 -8.62
C PHE A 466 -2.72 25.99 -10.10
N THR A 467 -3.44 26.88 -10.78
CA THR A 467 -3.79 26.82 -12.21
C THR A 467 -3.32 28.07 -12.97
N GLY A 468 -2.38 28.82 -12.39
CA GLY A 468 -2.08 30.21 -12.77
C GLY A 468 -2.84 31.24 -11.93
N VAL A 469 -3.86 30.79 -11.18
CA VAL A 469 -4.60 31.59 -10.21
C VAL A 469 -4.54 30.89 -8.85
N ALA A 470 -4.09 31.63 -7.84
CA ALA A 470 -4.05 31.17 -6.45
C ALA A 470 -5.48 31.08 -5.88
N ALA A 471 -5.77 30.04 -5.09
CA ALA A 471 -7.00 30.01 -4.31
C ALA A 471 -6.98 31.09 -3.21
N GLY A 472 -5.81 31.30 -2.60
CA GLY A 472 -5.47 32.43 -1.73
C GLY A 472 -6.17 32.48 -0.37
N GLN A 473 -7.22 31.68 -0.13
CA GLN A 473 -8.02 31.68 1.08
C GLN A 473 -8.42 30.26 1.50
N PRO A 474 -8.57 30.00 2.80
CA PRO A 474 -8.96 28.69 3.28
C PRO A 474 -10.45 28.45 2.98
N VAL A 475 -10.79 27.26 2.48
CA VAL A 475 -12.14 26.90 2.05
C VAL A 475 -12.83 25.92 3.00
N GLY A 476 -14.16 25.95 3.02
CA GLY A 476 -15.02 24.95 3.66
C GLY A 476 -16.00 24.36 2.64
N SER A 477 -16.67 23.27 3.01
CA SER A 477 -17.71 22.64 2.19
C SER A 477 -19.10 22.85 2.77
N TRP A 478 -20.08 23.01 1.87
CA TRP A 478 -21.49 23.17 2.20
C TRP A 478 -22.36 22.53 1.12
N GLU A 479 -23.44 21.87 1.53
CA GLU A 479 -24.45 21.26 0.69
C GLU A 479 -25.79 21.94 0.91
N PHE A 480 -26.49 22.23 -0.19
CA PHE A 480 -27.85 22.74 -0.14
C PHE A 480 -28.65 22.25 -1.34
N SER A 481 -29.84 21.73 -1.08
CA SER A 481 -30.78 21.25 -2.10
C SER A 481 -30.15 20.27 -3.10
N GLY A 482 -29.31 19.36 -2.61
CA GLY A 482 -28.63 18.31 -3.37
C GLY A 482 -27.32 18.76 -4.03
N VAL A 483 -26.89 20.02 -3.88
CA VAL A 483 -25.70 20.56 -4.52
C VAL A 483 -24.63 20.85 -3.47
N TRP A 484 -23.49 20.18 -3.60
CA TRP A 484 -22.29 20.52 -2.84
C TRP A 484 -21.60 21.75 -3.42
N SER A 485 -21.00 22.55 -2.55
CA SER A 485 -20.30 23.78 -2.88
C SER A 485 -19.08 23.96 -1.99
N LEU A 486 -18.09 24.70 -2.50
CA LEU A 486 -17.02 25.27 -1.69
C LEU A 486 -17.34 26.71 -1.38
N TYR A 487 -17.02 27.14 -0.17
CA TYR A 487 -17.11 28.54 0.22
C TYR A 487 -15.79 29.02 0.83
N ASN A 488 -15.50 30.30 0.63
CA ASN A 488 -14.41 30.97 1.30
C ASN A 488 -14.76 31.22 2.78
N LYS A 489 -13.93 30.72 3.70
CA LYS A 489 -14.20 30.81 5.14
C LYS A 489 -13.99 32.21 5.69
N SER A 490 -13.15 33.02 5.05
CA SER A 490 -13.01 34.46 5.32
C SER A 490 -14.13 35.19 4.57
N SER A 491 -15.36 35.02 5.07
CA SER A 491 -16.62 35.44 4.45
C SER A 491 -16.55 36.81 3.78
N LEU A 492 -17.27 36.96 2.65
CA LEU A 492 -17.33 38.14 1.78
C LEU A 492 -16.15 38.35 0.82
N ILE A 493 -15.15 37.47 0.80
CA ILE A 493 -14.14 37.44 -0.27
C ILE A 493 -14.63 36.50 -1.39
N PRO A 494 -14.87 37.00 -2.62
CA PRO A 494 -15.30 36.17 -3.75
C PRO A 494 -14.32 35.04 -4.06
N MET A 495 -14.84 33.93 -4.58
CA MET A 495 -13.98 32.86 -5.10
C MET A 495 -13.19 33.41 -6.32
N PRO A 496 -11.85 33.33 -6.34
CA PRO A 496 -11.08 33.85 -7.47
C PRO A 496 -11.38 33.04 -8.73
N LEU A 497 -11.85 33.67 -9.81
CA LEU A 497 -12.14 32.96 -11.06
C LEU A 497 -10.86 32.31 -11.63
N GLY A 498 -10.97 31.05 -12.02
CA GLY A 498 -9.85 30.25 -12.53
C GLY A 498 -9.07 29.50 -11.45
N ALA A 499 -9.28 29.77 -10.15
CA ALA A 499 -8.67 28.99 -9.07
C ALA A 499 -9.14 27.53 -9.14
N GLY A 500 -8.18 26.60 -9.03
CA GLY A 500 -8.40 25.17 -9.10
C GLY A 500 -8.45 24.50 -7.72
N TYR A 501 -9.13 23.35 -7.65
CA TYR A 501 -9.23 22.52 -6.45
C TYR A 501 -9.25 21.05 -6.85
N HIS A 502 -8.57 20.20 -6.07
CA HIS A 502 -8.82 18.76 -6.11
C HIS A 502 -9.81 18.39 -5.03
N VAL A 503 -10.78 17.55 -5.38
CA VAL A 503 -11.83 17.08 -4.49
C VAL A 503 -11.74 15.57 -4.41
N PHE A 504 -11.63 15.05 -3.19
CA PHE A 504 -11.84 13.65 -2.86
C PHE A 504 -13.15 13.52 -2.07
N ALA A 505 -14.08 12.73 -2.60
CA ALA A 505 -15.30 12.34 -1.92
C ALA A 505 -15.13 10.92 -1.42
N ALA A 506 -14.94 10.76 -0.11
CA ALA A 506 -14.81 9.45 0.50
C ALA A 506 -16.18 8.76 0.55
N GLY A 507 -16.20 7.49 0.15
CA GLY A 507 -17.33 6.60 0.34
C GLY A 507 -17.69 6.52 1.82
N ALA A 508 -18.97 6.39 2.12
CA ALA A 508 -19.39 6.32 3.52
C ALA A 508 -19.00 4.98 4.14
N GLY A 509 -18.31 5.02 5.28
CA GLY A 509 -17.53 3.88 5.77
C GLY A 509 -16.05 4.09 5.45
N GLY A 510 -15.25 3.02 5.43
CA GLY A 510 -13.86 3.09 4.91
C GLY A 510 -12.94 4.13 5.54
N GLY A 511 -13.14 4.51 6.80
CA GLY A 511 -12.34 5.52 7.50
C GLY A 511 -12.93 6.94 7.50
N ALA A 512 -14.01 7.19 6.75
CA ALA A 512 -14.71 8.48 6.75
C ALA A 512 -15.66 8.62 7.94
N SER A 513 -15.61 9.78 8.60
CA SER A 513 -16.48 10.15 9.72
C SER A 513 -16.73 11.66 9.76
N ARG A 514 -17.58 12.09 10.69
CA ARG A 514 -17.93 13.50 10.92
C ARG A 514 -17.67 13.84 12.37
N HIS A 515 -17.14 15.03 12.62
CA HIS A 515 -16.84 15.55 13.96
C HIS A 515 -17.51 16.90 14.16
N VAL A 516 -18.11 17.11 15.33
CA VAL A 516 -18.64 18.41 15.75
C VAL A 516 -17.94 18.81 17.03
N THR A 517 -17.37 20.02 17.05
CA THR A 517 -16.69 20.51 18.24
C THR A 517 -17.70 20.73 19.37
N THR A 518 -17.41 20.16 20.53
CA THR A 518 -18.18 20.32 21.78
C THR A 518 -17.29 20.90 22.88
N ALA A 519 -17.90 21.41 23.95
CA ALA A 519 -17.17 21.88 25.13
C ALA A 519 -16.21 20.83 25.72
N GLY A 520 -16.57 19.54 25.64
CA GLY A 520 -15.72 18.44 26.13
C GLY A 520 -14.58 18.04 25.20
N SER A 521 -14.65 18.40 23.92
CA SER A 521 -13.62 18.09 22.94
C SER A 521 -12.63 19.23 22.70
N VAL A 522 -13.00 20.47 23.01
CA VAL A 522 -12.21 21.66 22.68
C VAL A 522 -11.20 21.97 23.78
N THR A 523 -9.97 22.26 23.41
CA THR A 523 -8.94 22.82 24.29
C THR A 523 -8.12 23.84 23.51
N GLY A 524 -8.29 25.13 23.83
CA GLY A 524 -7.65 26.23 23.10
C GLY A 524 -8.03 26.25 21.62
N ALA A 525 -7.03 26.26 20.74
CA ALA A 525 -7.18 26.25 19.28
C ALA A 525 -7.53 24.86 18.68
N TYR A 526 -7.71 23.83 19.51
CA TYR A 526 -7.81 22.44 19.08
C TYR A 526 -9.11 21.77 19.52
N SER A 527 -9.52 20.75 18.78
CA SER A 527 -10.60 19.84 19.16
C SER A 527 -10.19 18.38 18.97
N GLN A 528 -10.42 17.57 20.00
CA GLN A 528 -10.12 16.13 20.01
C GLN A 528 -11.02 15.37 19.05
N LEU A 529 -10.39 14.57 18.19
CA LEU A 529 -11.07 13.67 17.26
C LEU A 529 -11.31 12.31 17.93
N PRO A 530 -12.49 11.69 17.72
CA PRO A 530 -12.82 10.38 18.28
C PRO A 530 -12.16 9.25 17.48
N LEU A 531 -10.83 9.29 17.34
CA LEU A 531 -10.02 8.30 16.63
C LEU A 531 -9.27 7.41 17.62
N ALA A 532 -8.87 6.21 17.15
CA ALA A 532 -8.04 5.32 17.94
C ALA A 532 -6.69 5.97 18.29
N ASP A 533 -6.15 5.58 19.44
CA ASP A 533 -4.80 5.99 19.86
C ASP A 533 -3.76 5.30 18.97
N ASN A 534 -3.41 5.96 17.86
CA ASN A 534 -2.44 5.46 16.91
C ASN A 534 -1.78 6.63 16.14
N PRO A 535 -0.47 6.92 16.36
CA PRO A 535 0.25 8.01 15.70
C PRO A 535 0.49 7.79 14.20
N ASP A 536 0.37 6.55 13.74
CA ASP A 536 0.66 6.16 12.35
C ASP A 536 -0.53 6.45 11.43
N LEU A 537 -1.72 6.72 11.97
CA LEU A 537 -2.87 7.10 11.16
C LEU A 537 -2.54 8.30 10.25
N ILE A 538 -3.01 8.23 9.02
CA ILE A 538 -3.05 9.35 8.11
C ILE A 538 -4.44 9.96 8.21
N VAL A 539 -4.49 11.20 8.68
CA VAL A 539 -5.74 11.92 8.96
C VAL A 539 -5.88 13.09 8.00
N LEU A 540 -7.02 13.17 7.31
CA LEU A 540 -7.48 14.33 6.57
C LEU A 540 -8.63 14.99 7.31
N ALA A 541 -8.67 16.32 7.28
CA ALA A 541 -9.73 17.09 7.92
C ALA A 541 -10.14 18.26 7.03
N MET A 542 -11.44 18.43 6.86
CA MET A 542 -12.01 19.58 6.13
C MET A 542 -13.25 20.09 6.85
N GLN A 543 -13.39 21.41 6.96
CA GLN A 543 -14.60 22.00 7.51
C GLN A 543 -15.83 21.65 6.66
N ASN A 544 -16.89 21.19 7.33
CA ASN A 544 -18.15 20.78 6.75
C ASN A 544 -19.29 21.51 7.48
N TYR A 545 -19.89 22.50 6.82
CA TYR A 545 -20.90 23.37 7.42
C TYR A 545 -22.22 22.63 7.73
N ASN A 546 -22.55 21.59 6.94
CA ASN A 546 -23.73 20.75 7.18
C ASN A 546 -23.59 19.87 8.42
N THR A 547 -22.36 19.58 8.84
CA THR A 547 -22.08 18.81 10.05
C THR A 547 -22.19 19.69 11.30
N GLY A 548 -21.76 20.94 11.22
CA GLY A 548 -21.85 21.91 12.30
C GLY A 548 -21.90 23.32 11.72
N ALA A 549 -23.01 24.01 11.96
CA ALA A 549 -23.35 25.30 11.34
C ALA A 549 -22.67 26.50 12.01
N VAL A 550 -21.39 26.35 12.36
CA VAL A 550 -20.55 27.42 12.93
C VAL A 550 -19.35 27.62 12.00
N SER A 551 -19.14 28.88 11.59
CA SER A 551 -18.00 29.25 10.77
C SER A 551 -16.70 29.21 11.57
N ASN A 552 -15.62 28.82 10.91
CA ASN A 552 -14.27 28.81 11.47
C ASN A 552 -13.33 29.43 10.42
N PRO A 553 -13.14 30.77 10.41
CA PRO A 553 -12.43 31.50 9.37
C PRO A 553 -10.90 31.33 9.43
N HIS A 554 -10.44 30.17 9.91
CA HIS A 554 -9.04 29.85 10.15
C HIS A 554 -8.64 28.68 9.27
N GLN A 555 -7.40 28.68 8.79
CA GLN A 555 -6.83 27.47 8.21
C GLN A 555 -6.73 26.40 9.29
N THR A 556 -7.03 25.16 8.93
CA THR A 556 -7.04 24.03 9.87
C THR A 556 -6.07 22.96 9.42
N GLY A 557 -5.40 22.34 10.39
CA GLY A 557 -4.58 21.15 10.18
C GLY A 557 -4.91 20.09 11.23
N VAL A 558 -4.11 19.04 11.28
CA VAL A 558 -4.25 17.94 12.25
C VAL A 558 -2.97 17.71 13.03
N LEU A 559 -3.04 17.27 14.28
CA LEU A 559 -1.88 16.72 14.99
C LEU A 559 -2.24 15.49 15.79
N TYR A 560 -1.24 14.65 16.04
CA TYR A 560 -1.30 13.64 17.08
C TYR A 560 -0.56 14.15 18.31
N PHE A 561 -1.17 14.02 19.49
CA PHE A 561 -0.56 14.43 20.75
C PHE A 561 -0.77 13.39 21.85
N ALA A 562 0.29 13.09 22.61
CA ALA A 562 0.23 12.26 23.81
C ALA A 562 0.54 13.09 25.06
N PHE A 563 -0.46 13.31 25.92
CA PHE A 563 -0.33 14.10 27.15
C PHE A 563 0.22 13.26 28.33
N GLY A 564 1.28 12.48 28.13
CA GLY A 564 1.79 11.56 29.16
C GLY A 564 0.80 10.43 29.54
N GLY A 565 -0.21 10.21 28.70
CA GLY A 565 -1.22 9.15 28.73
C GLY A 565 -1.54 8.69 27.31
N PRO A 566 -2.67 8.00 27.04
CA PRO A 566 -3.03 7.59 25.69
C PRO A 566 -3.11 8.81 24.76
N GLY A 567 -2.54 8.67 23.57
CA GLY A 567 -2.49 9.73 22.59
C GLY A 567 -3.81 9.92 21.85
N THR A 568 -3.95 11.08 21.22
CA THR A 568 -5.15 11.42 20.49
C THR A 568 -4.86 12.31 19.30
N TRP A 569 -5.69 12.18 18.27
CA TRP A 569 -5.69 13.07 17.13
C TRP A 569 -6.54 14.31 17.42
N LEU A 570 -6.06 15.45 16.96
CA LEU A 570 -6.68 16.76 17.11
C LEU A 570 -6.83 17.40 15.73
N VAL A 571 -7.93 18.10 15.51
CA VAL A 571 -8.04 19.14 14.46
C VAL A 571 -7.84 20.50 15.13
N GLY A 572 -7.09 21.41 14.50
CA GLY A 572 -6.78 22.70 15.12
C GLY A 572 -6.61 23.84 14.14
N ASN A 573 -6.82 25.06 14.64
CA ASN A 573 -6.54 26.29 13.91
C ASN A 573 -5.03 26.50 13.81
N MET A 574 -4.53 26.64 12.58
CA MET A 574 -3.10 26.71 12.29
C MET A 574 -2.44 28.01 12.77
N ASP A 575 -3.20 29.09 12.89
CA ASP A 575 -2.72 30.35 13.42
C ASP A 575 -2.50 30.31 14.94
N SER A 576 -3.02 29.28 15.63
CA SER A 576 -2.88 28.97 17.08
C SER A 576 -3.31 30.08 18.06
N ALA A 577 -3.52 31.31 17.59
CA ALA A 577 -3.88 32.48 18.36
C ALA A 577 -5.39 32.56 18.67
N GLN A 578 -6.21 31.77 17.97
CA GLN A 578 -7.67 31.80 18.09
C GLN A 578 -8.21 30.44 18.51
N ASN A 579 -9.05 30.46 19.55
CA ASN A 579 -9.68 29.26 20.08
C ASN A 579 -10.61 28.62 19.05
N MET A 580 -10.67 27.29 19.06
CA MET A 580 -11.63 26.54 18.24
C MET A 580 -13.05 26.80 18.76
N PRO A 581 -13.98 27.34 17.94
CA PRO A 581 -15.35 27.56 18.36
C PRO A 581 -16.07 26.22 18.63
N ILE A 582 -17.06 26.23 19.53
CA ILE A 582 -17.99 25.10 19.74
C ILE A 582 -19.04 25.11 18.61
N GLY A 583 -19.40 23.92 18.11
CA GLY A 583 -20.39 23.72 17.05
C GLY A 583 -19.83 23.72 15.63
N VAL A 584 -18.51 23.79 15.46
CA VAL A 584 -17.85 23.68 14.15
C VAL A 584 -17.88 22.22 13.68
N GLY A 585 -18.34 21.99 12.45
CA GLY A 585 -18.37 20.67 11.84
C GLY A 585 -17.17 20.38 10.94
N PHE A 586 -16.68 19.14 10.99
CA PHE A 586 -15.61 18.64 10.13
C PHE A 586 -15.97 17.28 9.51
N SER A 587 -15.61 17.10 8.24
CA SER A 587 -15.41 15.77 7.65
C SER A 587 -14.00 15.30 8.00
N ILE A 588 -13.89 14.06 8.47
CA ILE A 588 -12.64 13.43 8.89
C ILE A 588 -12.46 12.14 8.11
N TYR A 589 -11.27 11.92 7.57
CA TYR A 589 -10.87 10.63 7.00
C TYR A 589 -9.64 10.15 7.76
N ALA A 590 -9.66 8.90 8.23
CA ALA A 590 -8.53 8.31 8.93
C ALA A 590 -8.35 6.86 8.52
N GLN A 591 -7.13 6.49 8.14
CA GLN A 591 -6.73 5.11 7.95
C GLN A 591 -5.25 4.90 8.28
N LEU A 592 -4.84 3.65 8.42
CA LEU A 592 -3.41 3.31 8.48
C LEU A 592 -2.73 3.61 7.14
N PRO A 593 -1.40 3.83 7.14
CA PRO A 593 -0.66 4.08 5.92
C PRO A 593 -0.83 2.94 4.91
N SER A 594 -1.00 3.33 3.66
CA SER A 594 -0.98 2.46 2.48
C SER A 594 -0.12 3.12 1.41
N PRO A 595 0.19 2.46 0.28
CA PRO A 595 0.99 3.10 -0.76
C PRO A 595 0.43 4.44 -1.21
N ASN A 596 -0.89 4.60 -1.20
CA ASN A 596 -1.58 5.78 -1.74
C ASN A 596 -2.19 6.67 -0.66
N VAL A 597 -1.93 6.37 0.61
CA VAL A 597 -2.27 7.23 1.76
C VAL A 597 -1.06 7.27 2.69
N PHE A 598 -0.31 8.37 2.63
CA PHE A 598 1.03 8.46 3.23
C PHE A 598 1.29 9.83 3.84
N ARG A 599 2.38 9.93 4.62
CA ARG A 599 2.87 11.19 5.16
C ARG A 599 4.15 11.60 4.42
N VAL A 600 4.22 12.85 3.99
CA VAL A 600 5.45 13.46 3.47
C VAL A 600 6.01 14.41 4.53
N THR A 601 7.33 14.41 4.68
CA THR A 601 8.07 15.36 5.55
C THR A 601 9.03 16.15 4.68
N ALA A 602 9.12 17.46 4.89
CA ALA A 602 10.12 18.30 4.27
C ALA A 602 11.51 17.96 4.82
N THR A 603 12.40 17.46 3.96
CA THR A 603 13.80 17.16 4.25
C THR A 603 14.68 17.87 3.24
N GLU A 604 15.96 18.07 3.54
CA GLU A 604 16.90 18.78 2.65
C GLU A 604 16.93 18.21 1.22
N GLY A 605 16.60 16.92 1.04
CA GLY A 605 16.58 16.27 -0.27
C GLY A 605 15.29 16.43 -1.07
N ASN A 606 14.19 16.91 -0.48
CA ASN A 606 12.89 17.02 -1.16
C ASN A 606 12.22 18.40 -1.07
N HIS A 607 12.79 19.36 -0.33
CA HIS A 607 12.29 20.73 -0.27
C HIS A 607 13.37 21.77 -0.58
N SER A 608 12.95 22.93 -1.08
CA SER A 608 13.82 24.09 -1.30
C SER A 608 12.97 25.37 -1.30
N GLY A 609 13.32 26.33 -0.44
CA GLY A 609 12.56 27.58 -0.30
C GLY A 609 11.11 27.32 0.08
N SER A 610 10.17 27.68 -0.80
CA SER A 610 8.72 27.52 -0.60
C SER A 610 8.15 26.17 -1.09
N ILE A 611 8.99 25.26 -1.56
CA ILE A 611 8.54 24.09 -2.32
C ILE A 611 8.86 22.81 -1.58
N LEU A 612 7.88 21.90 -1.47
CA LEU A 612 8.05 20.50 -1.11
C LEU A 612 7.63 19.60 -2.28
N ARG A 613 8.56 18.79 -2.78
CA ARG A 613 8.30 17.81 -3.85
C ARG A 613 7.57 16.58 -3.29
N LEU A 614 6.54 16.14 -4.00
CA LEU A 614 5.86 14.86 -3.74
C LEU A 614 6.42 13.81 -4.70
N ASP A 615 7.52 13.17 -4.28
CA ASP A 615 8.06 12.01 -4.99
C ASP A 615 7.17 10.79 -4.69
N HIS A 616 6.34 10.42 -5.65
CA HIS A 616 5.42 9.32 -5.48
C HIS A 616 5.06 8.67 -6.82
N PRO A 617 5.08 7.34 -6.95
CA PRO A 617 4.86 6.66 -8.23
C PRO A 617 3.48 6.83 -8.86
N LEU A 618 2.44 7.15 -8.07
CA LEU A 618 1.13 7.53 -8.62
C LEU A 618 1.03 9.01 -9.04
N LEU A 619 2.01 9.84 -8.66
CA LEU A 619 2.02 11.29 -8.90
C LEU A 619 3.04 11.70 -9.97
N ASP A 620 4.21 11.06 -9.97
CA ASP A 620 5.27 11.29 -10.94
C ASP A 620 4.77 11.03 -12.36
N GLY A 621 5.02 11.98 -13.27
CA GLY A 621 4.55 11.92 -14.65
C GLY A 621 3.03 12.06 -14.83
N ASN A 622 2.25 12.26 -13.75
CA ASN A 622 0.80 12.17 -13.80
C ASN A 622 0.07 13.49 -13.44
N PRO A 623 -0.17 14.40 -14.39
CA PRO A 623 -0.80 15.71 -14.15
C PRO A 623 -2.28 15.66 -13.73
N CYS A 624 -2.94 14.50 -13.78
CA CYS A 624 -4.35 14.37 -13.40
C CYS A 624 -4.60 13.40 -12.24
N ALA A 625 -3.56 12.98 -11.51
CA ALA A 625 -3.66 12.10 -10.34
C ALA A 625 -4.49 12.68 -9.17
N GLN A 626 -4.76 13.99 -9.15
CA GLN A 626 -5.62 14.68 -8.19
C GLN A 626 -5.32 14.36 -6.70
N PRO A 627 -4.08 14.57 -6.21
CA PRO A 627 -3.78 14.40 -4.80
C PRO A 627 -4.59 15.37 -3.92
N VAL A 628 -4.97 14.91 -2.74
CA VAL A 628 -5.58 15.71 -1.68
C VAL A 628 -4.70 15.62 -0.43
N VAL A 629 -4.53 16.75 0.25
CA VAL A 629 -3.52 16.96 1.27
C VAL A 629 -4.11 17.72 2.47
N THR A 630 -3.77 17.27 3.68
CA THR A 630 -3.99 18.01 4.93
C THR A 630 -2.65 18.22 5.63
N ARG A 631 -2.40 19.45 6.09
CA ARG A 631 -1.16 19.79 6.80
C ARG A 631 -1.18 19.25 8.22
N MET A 632 -0.05 18.70 8.66
CA MET A 632 0.18 18.38 10.07
C MET A 632 0.54 19.68 10.81
N LEU A 633 -0.09 19.92 11.96
CA LEU A 633 0.19 21.08 12.79
C LEU A 633 1.52 20.88 13.51
N ILE A 634 2.48 21.73 13.18
CA ILE A 634 3.66 21.99 14.00
C ILE A 634 3.46 23.41 14.56
N PRO A 635 3.68 23.66 15.87
CA PRO A 635 3.55 25.01 16.42
C PRO A 635 4.41 25.99 15.62
N SER A 636 3.82 27.12 15.19
CA SER A 636 4.38 28.22 14.36
C SER A 636 4.19 28.16 12.83
N ASP A 637 3.50 27.16 12.29
CA ASP A 637 3.31 27.01 10.85
C ASP A 637 1.84 27.21 10.45
N GLY A 638 1.51 28.34 9.80
CA GLY A 638 0.13 28.79 9.56
C GLY A 638 -0.17 29.36 8.18
N SER A 639 0.72 29.14 7.21
CA SER A 639 0.53 29.63 5.84
C SER A 639 -0.43 28.77 5.02
N ASN A 640 -1.13 29.46 4.12
CA ASN A 640 -1.81 28.82 3.00
C ASN A 640 -0.79 28.09 2.13
N PHE A 641 -1.26 27.08 1.41
CA PHE A 641 -0.48 26.35 0.43
C PHE A 641 -1.38 25.93 -0.73
N ASP A 642 -0.77 25.76 -1.91
CA ASP A 642 -1.42 25.18 -3.07
C ASP A 642 -0.63 23.94 -3.55
N LEU A 643 -1.34 23.00 -4.14
CA LEU A 643 -0.73 21.94 -4.96
C LEU A 643 -0.46 22.46 -6.36
N GLU A 644 0.69 22.12 -6.91
CA GLU A 644 1.07 22.49 -8.27
C GLU A 644 1.71 21.32 -8.99
N TYR A 645 1.31 21.09 -10.24
CA TYR A 645 2.00 20.14 -11.11
C TYR A 645 2.98 20.90 -12.00
N ARG A 646 4.25 20.50 -11.97
CA ARG A 646 5.30 21.05 -12.83
C ARG A 646 5.46 20.16 -14.05
N ALA A 647 4.78 20.51 -15.14
CA ALA A 647 4.82 19.74 -16.38
C ALA A 647 6.23 19.66 -16.99
N ASP A 648 7.04 20.69 -16.82
CA ASP A 648 8.43 20.72 -17.27
C ASP A 648 9.36 19.79 -16.45
N LEU A 649 8.96 19.42 -15.24
CA LEU A 649 9.73 18.55 -14.35
C LEU A 649 9.07 17.19 -14.07
N GLY A 650 7.82 17.02 -14.49
CA GLY A 650 7.06 15.77 -14.38
C GLY A 650 6.64 15.40 -12.95
N TYR A 651 6.41 16.34 -12.03
CA TYR A 651 6.01 16.00 -10.65
C TYR A 651 5.03 16.99 -10.01
N TRP A 652 4.33 16.50 -8.98
CA TRP A 652 3.52 17.33 -8.07
C TRP A 652 4.35 17.90 -6.94
N ARG A 653 4.03 19.12 -6.53
CA ARG A 653 4.63 19.81 -5.38
C ARG A 653 3.59 20.52 -4.54
N ILE A 654 3.93 20.73 -3.28
CA ILE A 654 3.25 21.68 -2.39
C ILE A 654 4.04 22.97 -2.43
N PHE A 655 3.36 24.09 -2.70
CA PHE A 655 3.91 25.44 -2.62
C PHE A 655 3.35 26.15 -1.40
N ASP A 656 4.22 26.55 -0.48
CA ASP A 656 3.89 27.30 0.73
C ASP A 656 4.17 28.79 0.56
N TYR A 657 3.15 29.62 0.78
CA TYR A 657 3.22 31.06 0.56
C TYR A 657 4.16 31.81 1.52
N ASN A 658 4.51 31.24 2.68
CA ASN A 658 5.44 31.84 3.65
C ASN A 658 6.78 31.09 3.75
N GLY A 659 7.02 30.12 2.88
CA GLY A 659 8.23 29.28 2.91
C GLY A 659 7.96 27.90 3.52
N MET A 660 8.71 26.90 3.08
CA MET A 660 8.61 25.53 3.57
C MET A 660 9.72 25.29 4.59
N ALA A 661 9.35 25.12 5.87
CA ALA A 661 10.32 24.77 6.90
C ALA A 661 10.71 23.29 6.82
N SER A 662 11.97 22.99 7.11
CA SER A 662 12.42 21.60 7.29
C SER A 662 11.65 20.96 8.46
N GLY A 663 11.21 19.73 8.26
CA GLY A 663 10.36 19.01 9.21
C GLY A 663 8.85 19.27 9.06
N THR A 664 8.39 20.24 8.25
CA THR A 664 6.97 20.39 7.95
C THR A 664 6.40 19.11 7.34
N GLN A 665 5.24 18.66 7.83
CA GLN A 665 4.63 17.41 7.40
C GLN A 665 3.24 17.62 6.79
N PHE A 666 2.91 16.75 5.84
CA PHE A 666 1.60 16.70 5.21
C PHE A 666 1.12 15.25 5.11
N ASN A 667 -0.15 15.04 5.44
CA ASN A 667 -0.87 13.80 5.15
C ASN A 667 -1.42 13.90 3.73
N VAL A 668 -1.08 12.94 2.88
CA VAL A 668 -1.38 12.91 1.45
C VAL A 668 -2.23 11.69 1.13
N LEU A 669 -3.29 11.90 0.37
CA LEU A 669 -4.10 10.84 -0.23
C LEU A 669 -4.11 11.01 -1.74
N VAL A 670 -3.93 9.89 -2.45
CA VAL A 670 -4.09 9.79 -3.89
C VAL A 670 -5.11 8.70 -4.15
N ASN A 671 -6.12 8.96 -4.98
CA ASN A 671 -7.06 7.92 -5.38
C ASN A 671 -6.46 7.14 -6.57
N PRO A 672 -6.10 5.85 -6.41
CA PRO A 672 -5.45 5.12 -7.49
C PRO A 672 -6.34 4.93 -8.71
N ALA A 673 -7.67 4.84 -8.57
CA ALA A 673 -8.58 4.75 -9.70
C ALA A 673 -8.45 5.97 -10.64
N GLN A 674 -8.33 7.16 -10.05
CA GLN A 674 -8.09 8.39 -10.80
C GLN A 674 -6.69 8.40 -11.43
N ALA A 675 -5.66 8.05 -10.67
CA ALA A 675 -4.28 8.01 -11.17
C ALA A 675 -4.10 6.99 -12.32
N GLU A 676 -4.75 5.82 -12.24
CA GLU A 676 -4.74 4.80 -13.30
C GLU A 676 -5.55 5.24 -14.52
N THR A 677 -6.73 5.87 -14.35
CA THR A 677 -7.49 6.43 -15.47
C THR A 677 -6.68 7.47 -16.24
N CYS A 678 -5.86 8.24 -15.52
CA CYS A 678 -4.95 9.21 -16.09
C CYS A 678 -3.78 8.61 -16.87
N GLY A 679 -3.20 7.52 -16.37
CA GLY A 679 -2.05 6.85 -17.00
C GLY A 679 -2.43 5.73 -17.97
N GLY A 680 -3.70 5.36 -18.05
CA GLY A 680 -4.21 4.31 -18.93
C GLY A 680 -4.27 4.75 -20.38
N GLU A 681 -4.27 3.75 -21.28
CA GLU A 681 -4.33 3.84 -22.75
C GLU A 681 -5.53 4.64 -23.32
N ILE A 682 -6.36 5.27 -22.49
CA ILE A 682 -7.37 6.24 -22.94
C ILE A 682 -6.70 7.54 -23.40
N PHE A 683 -5.47 7.83 -22.95
CA PHE A 683 -4.69 9.00 -23.37
C PHE A 683 -3.31 8.69 -23.96
N SER A 684 -2.92 7.41 -24.11
CA SER A 684 -2.06 7.06 -25.25
C SER A 684 -2.97 7.15 -26.46
N ASP A 685 -2.94 8.31 -27.10
CA ASP A 685 -3.27 8.50 -28.51
C ASP A 685 -3.42 7.16 -29.24
N GLY A 686 -4.67 6.76 -29.49
CA GLY A 686 -5.05 5.50 -30.16
C GLY A 686 -4.61 5.44 -31.63
N PHE A 687 -3.33 5.67 -31.86
CA PHE A 687 -2.55 5.58 -33.09
C PHE A 687 -1.10 5.18 -32.73
N GLU A 688 -0.94 4.02 -32.09
CA GLU A 688 0.28 3.21 -32.22
C GLU A 688 -0.04 1.79 -32.65
#